data_AF-S0FN49-F1
#
_entry.id   AF-S0FN49-F1
#
_cell.length_a   1.000
_cell.length_b   1.000
_cell.length_c   1.000
_cell.angle_alpha   90.00
_cell.angle_beta   90.00
_cell.angle_gamma   90.00
#
_symmetry.space_group_name_H-M   'P 1'
#
loop_
_entity.id
_entity.type
_entity.pdbx_description
1 polymer ?
#
loop_
_entity_poly.entity_id
_entity_poly.type
_entity_poly.pdbx_seq_one_letter_code
_entity_poly.pdbx_strand_id
1 'polypeptide(L)'
;MKTMYEYNRSVARGAAITGEYQSRRNIAGLLLEAAAKSYDKGITVIRDNGIEEYLSYPVLLEEALKRLGGLQKLGVAKGEVILLVLNDSADFILHFWACVLGGYVPAPLATPASVKAKNTPLDKILAVWRFMNKPVILTGDYLAGKQREIEELYEENGLEMVDFSNLDISKKGTVDLSGSESLAIVQYSSGSTSTPKGVMLTHENLLANLEAIIRAAQVTKDDNMLSWMPFHHDMGLIGFLLTSVAVGLKFYVMSPVRFIKKPCLWLDLMDKYRITLSGSPNFGYRLVLRQLQEKLYNWDLSSVRVIFNGAEPISVELMQEVTQKLARYKLSETAIQPVYGMAEACLAVSFPPLDEIPVIHRVDRYLLAGEMKVYESREASRTILFADEGNPVPGVEIRVMDEMGRVVAENSIGEIQIKGLNVTSGYYNNPAQNLKSFQEGWLKTGDLGYMSKGRLVVTGRIKDVIFVNGQNYYAHDIENKLEVFQKTEGGKVAVCGMHDHRDGMEKVVLFSSLKRIEGDIMEYYRRILQFINEETGIVIDCVVPLSSIPKTTSGKIQRFKMIEEFLEGKYSDSIIYPLADSNLSIKAAASSGNDAISVNPASNREVIRKIWAEILEKPAREITDTAAFTSIGGTSVKAFQMLVLLEERLEMEFSHDILIQCRTIEDMDEYIQVKRAG
;
A
#
# COMPACT_ATOMS: atom_id res chain seq x y z
N MET A 1 -28.08 -19.05 40.84
CA MET A 1 -28.36 -17.71 40.28
C MET A 1 -27.43 -17.50 39.10
N LYS A 2 -27.91 -17.73 37.87
CA LYS A 2 -27.18 -17.46 36.62
C LYS A 2 -27.37 -15.96 36.32
N THR A 3 -26.34 -15.16 36.45
CA THR A 3 -26.35 -13.77 35.98
C THR A 3 -26.34 -13.80 34.45
N MET A 4 -27.44 -13.32 33.85
CA MET A 4 -27.47 -12.97 32.44
C MET A 4 -26.44 -11.87 32.21
N TYR A 5 -25.34 -12.21 31.53
CA TYR A 5 -24.57 -11.21 30.82
C TYR A 5 -25.48 -10.71 29.70
N GLU A 6 -26.10 -9.54 29.87
CA GLU A 6 -26.57 -8.77 28.71
C GLU A 6 -25.31 -8.47 27.88
N TYR A 7 -25.06 -9.31 26.88
CA TYR A 7 -23.98 -9.07 25.95
C TYR A 7 -24.31 -7.76 25.23
N ASN A 8 -23.50 -6.72 25.45
CA ASN A 8 -23.55 -5.52 24.64
C ASN A 8 -23.50 -5.95 23.16
N ARG A 9 -24.38 -5.39 22.34
CA ARG A 9 -24.36 -5.64 20.90
C ARG A 9 -23.14 -4.95 20.31
N SER A 10 -22.54 -5.55 19.28
CA SER A 10 -21.41 -4.99 18.53
C SER A 10 -21.85 -3.81 17.66
N VAL A 11 -22.24 -2.71 18.28
CA VAL A 11 -22.55 -1.42 17.65
C VAL A 11 -21.83 -0.33 18.44
N ALA A 12 -21.01 0.46 17.76
CA ALA A 12 -20.35 1.61 18.33
C ALA A 12 -20.53 2.84 17.44
N ARG A 13 -20.62 4.00 18.07
CA ARG A 13 -20.80 5.29 17.40
C ARG A 13 -19.75 6.26 17.90
N GLY A 14 -19.00 6.84 16.97
CA GLY A 14 -18.07 7.91 17.25
C GLY A 14 -18.80 9.18 17.68
N ALA A 15 -18.06 10.09 18.31
CA ALA A 15 -18.62 11.39 18.70
C ALA A 15 -19.22 12.13 17.48
N ALA A 16 -20.14 13.06 17.71
CA ALA A 16 -20.64 13.88 16.62
C ALA A 16 -19.55 14.81 16.07
N ILE A 17 -19.47 14.91 14.74
CA ILE A 17 -18.77 16.01 14.07
C ILE A 17 -19.52 17.33 14.34
N THR A 18 -18.79 18.42 14.39
CA THR A 18 -19.29 19.77 14.66
C THR A 18 -19.81 20.46 13.40
N GLY A 19 -19.39 20.04 12.21
CA GLY A 19 -19.73 20.73 10.98
C GLY A 19 -18.73 21.83 10.60
N GLU A 20 -17.64 22.00 11.35
CA GLU A 20 -16.67 23.07 11.14
C GLU A 20 -16.13 23.05 9.70
N TYR A 21 -15.72 21.89 9.20
CA TYR A 21 -15.12 21.74 7.87
C TYR A 21 -16.16 21.77 6.75
N GLN A 22 -17.35 21.23 7.00
CA GLN A 22 -18.47 21.12 6.06
C GLN A 22 -19.00 22.50 5.67
N SER A 23 -18.88 23.50 6.55
CA SER A 23 -19.23 24.91 6.26
C SER A 23 -18.52 25.46 5.01
N ARG A 24 -17.35 24.90 4.65
CA ARG A 24 -16.57 25.30 3.47
C ARG A 24 -17.21 24.83 2.16
N ARG A 25 -18.11 23.85 2.22
CA ARG A 25 -18.84 23.20 1.11
C ARG A 25 -17.97 22.50 0.05
N ASN A 26 -16.75 22.97 -0.21
CA ASN A 26 -15.83 22.43 -1.20
C ASN A 26 -14.42 22.35 -0.58
N ILE A 27 -13.65 21.30 -0.90
CA ILE A 27 -12.29 21.13 -0.37
C ILE A 27 -11.32 22.22 -0.87
N ALA A 28 -11.62 22.92 -1.98
CA ALA A 28 -10.92 24.14 -2.38
C ALA A 28 -10.88 25.19 -1.26
N GLY A 29 -11.93 25.26 -0.43
CA GLY A 29 -12.00 26.16 0.70
C GLY A 29 -10.88 25.95 1.72
N LEU A 30 -10.32 24.73 1.81
CA LEU A 30 -9.19 24.41 2.69
C LEU A 30 -7.94 25.16 2.24
N LEU A 31 -7.58 25.09 0.95
CA LEU A 31 -6.41 25.78 0.40
C LEU A 31 -6.60 27.30 0.41
N LEU A 32 -7.78 27.78 0.05
CA LEU A 32 -8.10 29.21 0.07
C LEU A 32 -7.93 29.80 1.47
N GLU A 33 -8.37 29.08 2.50
CA GLU A 33 -8.22 29.52 3.88
C GLU A 33 -6.77 29.40 4.37
N ALA A 34 -6.08 28.30 4.08
CA ALA A 34 -4.68 28.12 4.46
C ALA A 34 -3.80 29.22 3.86
N ALA A 35 -4.04 29.58 2.59
CA ALA A 35 -3.36 30.70 1.94
C ALA A 35 -3.66 32.05 2.59
N ALA A 36 -4.88 32.24 3.12
CA ALA A 36 -5.27 33.49 3.79
C ALA A 36 -4.78 33.60 5.24
N LYS A 37 -4.71 32.48 5.98
CA LYS A 37 -4.51 32.47 7.44
C LYS A 37 -3.18 31.91 7.92
N SER A 38 -2.50 31.09 7.10
CA SER A 38 -1.27 30.37 7.46
C SER A 38 -0.12 30.70 6.49
N TYR A 39 0.10 32.00 6.24
CA TYR A 39 1.05 32.48 5.23
C TYR A 39 2.52 32.13 5.53
N ASP A 40 2.85 31.81 6.78
CA ASP A 40 4.17 31.39 7.26
C ASP A 40 4.38 29.86 7.22
N LYS A 41 3.39 29.12 6.73
CA LYS A 41 3.38 27.65 6.66
C LYS A 41 3.13 27.18 5.24
N GLY A 42 3.37 25.89 5.01
CA GLY A 42 3.29 25.31 3.69
C GLY A 42 3.84 23.89 3.64
N ILE A 43 4.19 23.49 2.41
CA ILE A 43 4.62 22.15 2.06
C ILE A 43 6.08 22.19 1.63
N THR A 44 6.91 21.34 2.23
CA THR A 44 8.29 21.09 1.80
C THR A 44 8.35 19.74 1.09
N VAL A 45 8.61 19.77 -0.21
CA VAL A 45 8.84 18.58 -1.04
C VAL A 45 10.34 18.27 -1.06
N ILE A 46 10.70 17.08 -0.60
CA ILE A 46 12.07 16.58 -0.54
C ILE A 46 12.29 15.68 -1.77
N ARG A 47 12.94 16.24 -2.79
CA ARG A 47 13.17 15.59 -4.08
C ARG A 47 14.16 14.43 -3.97
N ASP A 48 14.22 13.58 -4.99
CA ASP A 48 15.07 12.38 -5.01
C ASP A 48 16.57 12.69 -4.96
N ASN A 49 16.99 13.85 -5.46
CA ASN A 49 18.36 14.37 -5.32
C ASN A 49 18.64 15.04 -3.96
N GLY A 50 17.63 15.11 -3.07
CA GLY A 50 17.74 15.73 -1.75
C GLY A 50 17.51 17.24 -1.72
N ILE A 51 17.23 17.88 -2.86
CA ILE A 51 16.81 19.28 -2.89
C ILE A 51 15.43 19.41 -2.22
N GLU A 52 15.31 20.41 -1.36
CA GLU A 52 14.06 20.74 -0.67
C GLU A 52 13.40 21.93 -1.38
N GLU A 53 12.18 21.71 -1.86
CA GLU A 53 11.36 22.75 -2.47
C GLU A 53 10.25 23.13 -1.51
N TYR A 54 10.21 24.40 -1.13
CA TYR A 54 9.22 24.92 -0.20
C TYR A 54 8.13 25.71 -0.93
N LEU A 55 6.88 25.29 -0.74
CA LEU A 55 5.67 25.94 -1.23
C LEU A 55 4.87 26.45 -0.03
N SER A 56 4.97 27.75 0.27
CA SER A 56 4.03 28.38 1.21
C SER A 56 2.60 28.25 0.69
N TYR A 57 1.58 28.22 1.57
CA TYR A 57 0.20 28.10 1.12
C TYR A 57 -0.25 29.19 0.11
N PRO A 58 0.16 30.48 0.24
CA PRO A 58 -0.09 31.49 -0.79
C PRO A 58 0.55 31.15 -2.14
N VAL A 59 1.80 30.69 -2.14
CA VAL A 59 2.51 30.31 -3.37
C VAL A 59 1.85 29.08 -3.99
N LEU A 60 1.47 28.09 -3.19
CA LEU A 60 0.74 26.90 -3.63
C LEU A 60 -0.57 27.28 -4.35
N LEU A 61 -1.37 28.17 -3.76
CA LEU A 61 -2.60 28.66 -4.38
C LEU A 61 -2.32 29.40 -5.69
N GLU A 62 -1.33 30.30 -5.70
CA GLU A 62 -0.95 31.04 -6.90
C GLU A 62 -0.52 30.13 -8.05
N GLU A 63 0.35 29.16 -7.77
CA GLU A 63 0.84 28.24 -8.79
C GLU A 63 -0.26 27.28 -9.26
N ALA A 64 -1.13 26.79 -8.35
CA ALA A 64 -2.29 25.98 -8.72
C ALA A 64 -3.26 26.76 -9.63
N LEU A 65 -3.49 28.06 -9.39
CA LEU A 65 -4.31 28.90 -10.26
C LEU A 65 -3.68 29.07 -11.67
N LYS A 66 -2.35 29.15 -11.78
CA LYS A 66 -1.68 29.17 -13.10
C LYS A 66 -1.89 27.85 -13.85
N ARG A 67 -1.79 26.70 -13.16
CA ARG A 67 -2.07 25.38 -13.75
C ARG A 67 -3.55 25.26 -14.17
N LEU A 68 -4.47 25.79 -13.37
CA LEU A 68 -5.89 25.87 -13.72
C LEU A 68 -6.12 26.64 -15.03
N GLY A 69 -5.39 27.74 -15.27
CA GLY A 69 -5.46 28.49 -16.52
C GLY A 69 -5.01 27.66 -17.74
N GLY A 70 -4.01 26.79 -17.55
CA GLY A 70 -3.61 25.81 -18.55
C GLY A 70 -4.68 24.74 -18.79
N LEU A 71 -5.22 24.15 -17.73
CA LEU A 71 -6.28 23.12 -17.82
C LEU A 71 -7.54 23.63 -18.51
N GLN A 72 -7.96 24.87 -18.23
CA GLN A 72 -9.14 25.47 -18.85
C GLN A 72 -9.00 25.62 -20.37
N LYS A 73 -7.77 25.70 -20.91
CA LYS A 73 -7.53 25.75 -22.36
C LYS A 73 -7.65 24.40 -23.05
N LEU A 74 -7.61 23.30 -22.30
CA LEU A 74 -7.85 21.96 -22.84
C LEU A 74 -9.33 21.73 -23.20
N GLY A 75 -10.24 22.60 -22.72
CA GLY A 75 -11.66 22.48 -23.00
C GLY A 75 -12.38 21.41 -22.17
N VAL A 76 -11.72 20.84 -21.16
CA VAL A 76 -12.34 19.92 -20.18
C VAL A 76 -13.48 20.65 -19.48
N ALA A 77 -14.65 20.02 -19.41
CA ALA A 77 -15.82 20.58 -18.77
C ALA A 77 -15.81 20.37 -17.25
N LYS A 78 -16.47 21.27 -16.52
CA LYS A 78 -16.66 21.14 -15.08
C LYS A 78 -17.34 19.82 -14.74
N GLY A 79 -16.86 19.14 -13.70
CA GLY A 79 -17.35 17.83 -13.26
C GLY A 79 -16.80 16.65 -14.06
N GLU A 80 -16.03 16.88 -15.13
CA GLU A 80 -15.32 15.81 -15.83
C GLU A 80 -14.10 15.34 -15.06
N VAL A 81 -13.75 14.08 -15.30
CA VAL A 81 -12.63 13.41 -14.65
C VAL A 81 -11.34 13.71 -15.39
N ILE A 82 -10.29 14.02 -14.64
CA ILE A 82 -8.92 14.10 -15.16
C ILE A 82 -8.09 13.01 -14.47
N LEU A 83 -7.52 12.09 -15.25
CA LEU A 83 -6.62 11.08 -14.70
C LEU A 83 -5.28 11.75 -14.40
N LEU A 84 -4.87 11.75 -13.12
CA LEU A 84 -3.59 12.30 -12.70
C LEU A 84 -2.56 11.18 -12.60
N VAL A 85 -1.65 11.12 -13.57
CA VAL A 85 -0.56 10.12 -13.64
C VAL A 85 0.77 10.85 -13.51
N LEU A 86 1.07 11.29 -12.28
CA LEU A 86 2.21 12.15 -11.95
C LEU A 86 3.09 11.49 -10.89
N ASN A 87 4.40 11.44 -11.15
CA ASN A 87 5.40 10.90 -10.23
C ASN A 87 5.94 11.94 -9.25
N ASP A 88 6.09 13.18 -9.71
CA ASP A 88 6.62 14.25 -8.89
C ASP A 88 5.57 14.75 -7.89
N SER A 89 5.97 14.86 -6.63
CA SER A 89 5.05 15.25 -5.57
C SER A 89 4.62 16.72 -5.68
N ALA A 90 5.51 17.63 -6.11
CA ALA A 90 5.17 19.04 -6.26
C ALA A 90 4.20 19.22 -7.43
N ASP A 91 4.50 18.61 -8.58
CA ASP A 91 3.60 18.66 -9.73
C ASP A 91 2.24 18.02 -9.44
N PHE A 92 2.22 16.88 -8.75
CA PHE A 92 0.96 16.27 -8.32
C PHE A 92 0.12 17.23 -7.46
N ILE A 93 0.72 17.81 -6.42
CA ILE A 93 0.02 18.71 -5.49
C ILE A 93 -0.56 19.92 -6.24
N LEU A 94 0.23 20.54 -7.11
CA LEU A 94 -0.18 21.71 -7.88
C LEU A 94 -1.35 21.41 -8.83
N HIS A 95 -1.26 20.31 -9.58
CA HIS A 95 -2.29 19.93 -10.54
C HIS A 95 -3.55 19.36 -9.87
N PHE A 96 -3.41 18.67 -8.73
CA PHE A 96 -4.55 18.26 -7.91
C PHE A 96 -5.36 19.47 -7.47
N TRP A 97 -4.72 20.50 -6.90
CA TRP A 97 -5.42 21.71 -6.48
C TRP A 97 -5.96 22.51 -7.65
N ALA A 98 -5.26 22.55 -8.79
CA ALA A 98 -5.79 23.14 -10.02
C ALA A 98 -7.09 22.45 -10.46
N CYS A 99 -7.13 21.10 -10.40
CA CYS A 99 -8.33 20.33 -10.73
C CYS A 99 -9.51 20.73 -9.83
N VAL A 100 -9.29 20.70 -8.52
CA VAL A 100 -10.32 21.03 -7.52
C VAL A 100 -10.81 22.48 -7.66
N LEU A 101 -9.91 23.44 -7.86
CA LEU A 101 -10.25 24.86 -8.04
C LEU A 101 -11.05 25.12 -9.33
N GLY A 102 -10.88 24.29 -10.35
CA GLY A 102 -11.64 24.33 -11.60
C GLY A 102 -12.94 23.53 -11.58
N GLY A 103 -13.26 22.85 -10.47
CA GLY A 103 -14.43 21.98 -10.37
C GLY A 103 -14.31 20.69 -11.19
N TYR A 104 -13.09 20.28 -11.54
CA TYR A 104 -12.79 18.99 -12.16
C TYR A 104 -12.69 17.89 -11.11
N VAL A 105 -12.83 16.64 -11.52
CA VAL A 105 -12.76 15.46 -10.64
C VAL A 105 -11.42 14.75 -10.84
N PRO A 106 -10.37 15.06 -10.06
CA PRO A 106 -9.10 14.34 -10.15
C PRO A 106 -9.28 12.85 -9.81
N ALA A 107 -8.65 11.99 -10.60
CA ALA A 107 -8.54 10.56 -10.35
C ALA A 107 -7.05 10.14 -10.38
N PRO A 108 -6.37 10.19 -9.21
CA PRO A 108 -4.97 9.81 -9.08
C PRO A 108 -4.69 8.35 -9.40
N LEU A 109 -3.66 8.08 -10.21
CA LEU A 109 -3.19 6.73 -10.54
C LEU A 109 -1.66 6.64 -10.43
N ALA A 110 -1.17 5.42 -10.22
CA ALA A 110 0.27 5.16 -10.17
C ALA A 110 0.88 5.24 -11.58
N THR A 111 2.01 5.92 -11.70
CA THR A 111 2.76 6.00 -12.96
C THR A 111 3.45 4.66 -13.25
N PRO A 112 3.47 4.21 -14.51
CA PRO A 112 4.21 3.02 -14.89
C PRO A 112 5.72 3.25 -14.87
N ALA A 113 6.48 2.24 -14.46
CA ALA A 113 7.95 2.27 -14.48
C ALA A 113 8.53 2.03 -15.89
N SER A 114 7.74 1.56 -16.85
CA SER A 114 8.16 1.35 -18.23
C SER A 114 6.94 1.32 -19.15
N VAL A 115 7.12 1.75 -20.40
CA VAL A 115 6.07 1.67 -21.44
C VAL A 115 6.41 0.73 -22.59
N LYS A 116 7.61 0.15 -22.59
CA LYS A 116 8.09 -0.72 -23.67
C LYS A 116 7.36 -2.09 -23.74
N ALA A 117 6.50 -2.43 -22.78
CA ALA A 117 5.71 -3.68 -22.71
C ALA A 117 4.57 -3.55 -21.71
N LYS A 118 3.57 -4.42 -21.87
CA LYS A 118 2.39 -4.47 -21.01
C LYS A 118 2.80 -4.72 -19.56
N ASN A 119 2.22 -3.96 -18.64
CA ASN A 119 2.49 -4.07 -17.22
C ASN A 119 1.29 -3.60 -16.39
N THR A 120 1.22 -4.06 -15.15
CA THR A 120 0.05 -3.84 -14.29
C THR A 120 -0.33 -2.35 -14.09
N PRO A 121 0.62 -1.41 -13.88
CA PRO A 121 0.28 0.01 -13.85
C PRO A 121 -0.38 0.53 -15.14
N LEU A 122 0.19 0.23 -16.32
CA LEU A 122 -0.41 0.60 -17.60
C LEU A 122 -1.76 -0.07 -17.84
N ASP A 123 -1.88 -1.37 -17.53
CA ASP A 123 -3.13 -2.11 -17.64
C ASP A 123 -4.22 -1.43 -16.81
N LYS A 124 -3.88 -0.97 -15.60
CA LYS A 124 -4.78 -0.25 -14.71
C LYS A 124 -5.17 1.12 -15.29
N ILE A 125 -4.20 1.90 -15.79
CA ILE A 125 -4.49 3.21 -16.40
C ILE A 125 -5.47 3.04 -17.55
N LEU A 126 -5.21 2.11 -18.48
CA LEU A 126 -6.06 1.90 -19.65
C LEU A 126 -7.42 1.30 -19.28
N ALA A 127 -7.48 0.39 -18.31
CA ALA A 127 -8.75 -0.13 -17.81
C ALA A 127 -9.62 0.98 -17.18
N VAL A 128 -9.02 1.86 -16.39
CA VAL A 128 -9.70 3.03 -15.83
C VAL A 128 -10.12 4.00 -16.93
N TRP A 129 -9.22 4.33 -17.86
CA TRP A 129 -9.50 5.24 -18.97
C TRP A 129 -10.69 4.76 -19.82
N ARG A 130 -10.73 3.48 -20.21
CA ARG A 130 -11.89 2.88 -20.91
C ARG A 130 -13.17 3.01 -20.09
N PHE A 131 -13.09 2.67 -18.80
CA PHE A 131 -14.24 2.63 -17.91
C PHE A 131 -14.84 4.02 -17.62
N MET A 132 -13.99 5.05 -17.65
CA MET A 132 -14.35 6.45 -17.39
C MET A 132 -14.77 7.23 -18.64
N ASN A 133 -15.08 6.53 -19.75
CA ASN A 133 -15.42 7.15 -21.04
C ASN A 133 -14.28 8.02 -21.61
N LYS A 134 -13.05 7.50 -21.55
CA LYS A 134 -11.85 8.06 -22.19
C LYS A 134 -11.49 9.50 -21.75
N PRO A 135 -11.35 9.77 -20.44
CA PRO A 135 -10.95 11.09 -19.94
C PRO A 135 -9.53 11.47 -20.36
N VAL A 136 -9.21 12.77 -20.25
CA VAL A 136 -7.85 13.29 -20.39
C VAL A 136 -6.93 12.65 -19.33
N ILE A 137 -5.73 12.26 -19.76
CA ILE A 137 -4.64 11.79 -18.90
C ILE A 137 -3.62 12.92 -18.78
N LEU A 138 -3.54 13.54 -17.61
CA LEU A 138 -2.50 14.52 -17.32
C LEU A 138 -1.26 13.80 -16.76
N THR A 139 -0.14 13.93 -17.46
CA THR A 139 1.09 13.21 -17.15
C THR A 139 2.34 14.01 -17.54
N GLY A 140 3.53 13.51 -17.21
CA GLY A 140 4.79 14.14 -17.60
C GLY A 140 5.19 13.85 -19.04
N ASP A 141 6.17 14.62 -19.53
CA ASP A 141 6.77 14.55 -20.86
C ASP A 141 7.08 13.11 -21.32
N TYR A 142 7.67 12.29 -20.45
CA TYR A 142 8.03 10.92 -20.78
C TYR A 142 6.84 10.07 -21.19
N LEU A 143 5.74 10.09 -20.41
CA LEU A 143 4.58 9.25 -20.70
C LEU A 143 3.76 9.82 -21.87
N ALA A 144 3.60 11.15 -21.92
CA ALA A 144 2.92 11.82 -23.02
C ALA A 144 3.63 11.60 -24.37
N GLY A 145 4.96 11.68 -24.40
CA GLY A 145 5.77 11.39 -25.58
C GLY A 145 5.71 9.93 -26.05
N LYS A 146 5.14 9.03 -25.22
CA LYS A 146 4.99 7.60 -25.49
C LYS A 146 3.56 7.19 -25.83
N GLN A 147 2.65 8.15 -26.03
CA GLN A 147 1.24 7.89 -26.34
C GLN A 147 1.06 6.89 -27.48
N ARG A 148 1.70 7.11 -28.65
CA ARG A 148 1.57 6.23 -29.82
C ARG A 148 2.08 4.80 -29.55
N GLU A 149 3.20 4.68 -28.85
CA GLU A 149 3.75 3.36 -28.48
C GLU A 149 2.79 2.60 -27.55
N ILE A 150 2.10 3.30 -26.65
CA ILE A 150 1.10 2.71 -25.75
C ILE A 150 -0.15 2.31 -26.53
N GLU A 151 -0.63 3.16 -27.45
CA GLU A 151 -1.75 2.86 -28.35
C GLU A 151 -1.48 1.60 -29.17
N GLU A 152 -0.32 1.50 -29.81
CA GLU A 152 0.11 0.32 -30.58
C GLU A 152 0.24 -0.93 -29.71
N LEU A 153 0.89 -0.81 -28.54
CA LEU A 153 1.12 -1.93 -27.63
C LEU A 153 -0.19 -2.53 -27.10
N TYR A 154 -1.22 -1.71 -26.92
CA TYR A 154 -2.51 -2.11 -26.36
C TYR A 154 -3.62 -2.24 -27.40
N GLU A 155 -3.33 -2.02 -28.67
CA GLU A 155 -4.30 -2.00 -29.77
C GLU A 155 -5.46 -1.02 -29.49
N GLU A 156 -5.12 0.13 -28.91
CA GLU A 156 -6.05 1.19 -28.52
C GLU A 156 -5.88 2.43 -29.40
N ASN A 157 -6.93 3.26 -29.47
CA ASN A 157 -6.88 4.53 -30.20
C ASN A 157 -7.59 5.65 -29.42
N GLY A 158 -7.06 6.86 -29.57
CA GLY A 158 -7.65 8.09 -29.06
C GLY A 158 -7.27 8.38 -27.61
N LEU A 159 -6.10 7.90 -27.15
CA LEU A 159 -5.55 8.36 -25.89
C LEU A 159 -5.30 9.86 -25.98
N GLU A 160 -5.72 10.60 -24.96
CA GLU A 160 -5.42 12.03 -24.83
C GLU A 160 -4.48 12.19 -23.64
N MET A 161 -3.18 12.00 -23.89
CA MET A 161 -2.13 12.20 -22.89
C MET A 161 -1.57 13.61 -23.02
N VAL A 162 -1.85 14.44 -22.02
CA VAL A 162 -1.39 15.82 -21.96
C VAL A 162 -0.14 15.89 -21.09
N ASP A 163 0.96 16.32 -21.69
CA ASP A 163 2.18 16.71 -20.98
C ASP A 163 1.92 17.99 -20.19
N PHE A 164 1.94 17.90 -18.86
CA PHE A 164 1.68 19.04 -18.00
C PHE A 164 2.70 20.17 -18.17
N SER A 165 3.92 19.88 -18.63
CA SER A 165 4.97 20.89 -18.84
C SER A 165 4.67 21.81 -20.02
N ASN A 166 3.82 21.37 -20.95
CA ASN A 166 3.38 22.13 -22.12
C ASN A 166 2.12 22.99 -21.86
N LEU A 167 1.55 22.94 -20.64
CA LEU A 167 0.41 23.78 -20.30
C LEU A 167 0.83 25.26 -20.28
N ASP A 168 0.03 26.12 -20.92
CA ASP A 168 0.25 27.56 -20.86
C ASP A 168 -0.19 28.12 -19.49
N ILE A 169 0.78 28.16 -18.58
CA ILE A 169 0.67 28.68 -17.21
C ILE A 169 0.97 30.18 -17.10
N SER A 170 1.01 30.93 -18.21
CA SER A 170 1.30 32.38 -18.21
C SER A 170 0.22 33.22 -17.53
N LYS A 171 -1.02 32.70 -17.44
CA LYS A 171 -2.16 33.37 -16.82
C LYS A 171 -2.84 32.44 -15.82
N LYS A 172 -3.32 33.04 -14.73
CA LYS A 172 -4.18 32.37 -13.75
C LYS A 172 -5.52 32.03 -14.40
N GLY A 173 -6.03 30.84 -14.11
CA GLY A 173 -7.39 30.43 -14.44
C GLY A 173 -8.42 31.07 -13.51
N THR A 174 -9.69 30.94 -13.89
CA THR A 174 -10.81 31.42 -13.07
C THR A 174 -11.33 30.28 -12.21
N VAL A 175 -11.45 30.49 -10.90
CA VAL A 175 -12.01 29.49 -9.97
C VAL A 175 -13.46 29.20 -10.34
N ASP A 176 -13.82 27.92 -10.45
CA ASP A 176 -15.16 27.44 -10.81
C ASP A 176 -15.57 26.23 -9.95
N LEU A 177 -15.89 26.49 -8.68
CA LEU A 177 -16.12 25.43 -7.69
C LEU A 177 -17.42 24.68 -7.93
N SER A 178 -17.38 23.36 -7.76
CA SER A 178 -18.55 22.48 -7.71
C SER A 178 -19.25 22.53 -6.33
N GLY A 179 -20.47 22.00 -6.27
CA GLY A 179 -21.24 21.91 -5.02
C GLY A 179 -20.71 20.84 -4.06
N SER A 180 -21.18 20.85 -2.81
CA SER A 180 -20.70 19.91 -1.77
C SER A 180 -21.00 18.44 -2.05
N GLU A 181 -22.11 18.17 -2.73
CA GLU A 181 -22.52 16.82 -3.13
C GLU A 181 -21.86 16.36 -4.44
N SER A 182 -21.15 17.25 -5.12
CA SER A 182 -20.41 16.89 -6.34
C SER A 182 -19.19 16.04 -6.00
N LEU A 183 -18.80 15.17 -6.93
CA LEU A 183 -17.56 14.39 -6.81
C LEU A 183 -16.37 15.35 -6.67
N ALA A 184 -15.56 15.06 -5.67
CA ALA A 184 -14.28 15.73 -5.44
C ALA A 184 -13.13 14.89 -5.98
N ILE A 185 -13.20 13.57 -5.83
CA ILE A 185 -12.14 12.63 -6.23
C ILE A 185 -12.80 11.29 -6.60
N VAL A 186 -12.29 10.62 -7.63
CA VAL A 186 -12.54 9.19 -7.83
C VAL A 186 -11.30 8.41 -7.43
N GLN A 187 -11.40 7.66 -6.33
CA GLN A 187 -10.26 6.94 -5.76
C GLN A 187 -10.29 5.48 -6.24
N TYR A 188 -9.30 5.08 -7.04
CA TYR A 188 -9.21 3.68 -7.48
C TYR A 188 -8.51 2.82 -6.44
N SER A 189 -9.30 2.01 -5.73
CA SER A 189 -8.76 1.00 -4.85
C SER A 189 -7.91 -0.01 -5.63
N SER A 190 -6.96 -0.64 -4.93
CA SER A 190 -6.09 -1.67 -5.49
C SER A 190 -6.79 -3.04 -5.66
N GLY A 191 -8.12 -3.02 -5.88
CA GLY A 191 -9.00 -4.18 -5.88
C GLY A 191 -8.39 -5.43 -6.53
N SER A 192 -8.55 -6.57 -5.85
CA SER A 192 -8.06 -7.89 -6.27
C SER A 192 -8.83 -8.49 -7.46
N THR A 193 -9.70 -7.71 -8.11
CA THR A 193 -10.58 -8.12 -9.20
C THR A 193 -10.10 -7.53 -10.52
N SER A 194 -10.32 -8.24 -11.63
CA SER A 194 -9.97 -7.82 -13.00
C SER A 194 -10.58 -6.48 -13.43
N THR A 195 -11.65 -6.01 -12.77
CA THR A 195 -12.29 -4.70 -13.02
C THR A 195 -11.88 -3.64 -11.97
N PRO A 196 -11.35 -2.46 -12.39
CA PRO A 196 -11.04 -1.37 -11.47
C PRO A 196 -12.28 -0.84 -10.76
N LYS A 197 -12.22 -0.70 -9.43
CA LYS A 197 -13.30 -0.10 -8.63
C LYS A 197 -12.95 1.35 -8.27
N GLY A 198 -13.58 2.30 -8.96
CA GLY A 198 -13.45 3.73 -8.67
C GLY A 198 -14.43 4.14 -7.57
N VAL A 199 -13.93 4.36 -6.36
CA VAL A 199 -14.75 4.85 -5.24
C VAL A 199 -15.11 6.30 -5.47
N MET A 200 -16.40 6.63 -5.42
CA MET A 200 -16.89 7.98 -5.62
C MET A 200 -16.87 8.77 -4.31
N LEU A 201 -16.03 9.79 -4.21
CA LEU A 201 -15.92 10.62 -3.01
C LEU A 201 -16.37 12.04 -3.31
N THR A 202 -17.39 12.52 -2.59
CA THR A 202 -17.87 13.90 -2.71
C THR A 202 -17.04 14.85 -1.85
N HIS A 203 -17.18 16.16 -2.07
CA HIS A 203 -16.56 17.15 -1.19
C HIS A 203 -17.07 17.03 0.26
N GLU A 204 -18.37 16.75 0.45
CA GLU A 204 -18.95 16.53 1.76
C GLU A 204 -18.34 15.30 2.47
N ASN A 205 -18.15 14.19 1.74
CA ASN A 205 -17.52 13.00 2.32
C ASN A 205 -16.12 13.32 2.87
N LEU A 206 -15.30 14.01 2.05
CA LEU A 206 -13.93 14.37 2.41
C LEU A 206 -13.90 15.35 3.58
N LEU A 207 -14.72 16.41 3.57
CA LEU A 207 -14.76 17.40 4.66
C LEU A 207 -15.18 16.76 5.99
N ALA A 208 -16.14 15.82 5.95
CA ALA A 208 -16.53 15.07 7.14
C ALA A 208 -15.41 14.16 7.66
N ASN A 209 -14.71 13.45 6.78
CA ASN A 209 -13.60 12.58 7.20
C ASN A 209 -12.38 13.37 7.69
N LEU A 210 -12.09 14.53 7.10
CA LEU A 210 -11.03 15.41 7.56
C LEU A 210 -11.28 15.91 8.98
N GLU A 211 -12.52 16.34 9.29
CA GLU A 211 -12.87 16.69 10.67
C GLU A 211 -12.69 15.49 11.62
N ALA A 212 -13.11 14.31 11.19
CA ALA A 212 -12.98 13.08 11.98
C ALA A 212 -11.50 12.77 12.29
N ILE A 213 -10.61 12.83 11.29
CA ILE A 213 -9.17 12.63 11.42
C ILE A 213 -8.58 13.67 12.38
N ILE A 214 -8.83 14.96 12.13
CA ILE A 214 -8.27 16.07 12.90
C ILE A 214 -8.64 15.96 14.37
N ARG A 215 -9.91 15.62 14.66
CA ARG A 215 -10.38 15.50 16.05
C ARG A 215 -9.89 14.22 16.73
N ALA A 216 -9.94 13.08 16.05
CA ALA A 216 -9.51 11.80 16.63
C ALA A 216 -7.99 11.81 16.91
N ALA A 217 -7.20 12.34 15.98
CA ALA A 217 -5.76 12.48 16.13
C ALA A 217 -5.34 13.81 16.79
N GLN A 218 -6.28 14.61 17.30
CA GLN A 218 -6.03 15.92 17.95
C GLN A 218 -4.98 16.77 17.20
N VAL A 219 -5.14 16.90 15.89
CA VAL A 219 -4.20 17.63 15.04
C VAL A 219 -4.40 19.13 15.26
N THR A 220 -3.30 19.84 15.46
CA THR A 220 -3.27 21.28 15.66
C THR A 220 -2.37 21.96 14.64
N LYS A 221 -2.47 23.29 14.55
CA LYS A 221 -1.60 24.07 13.68
C LYS A 221 -0.11 24.00 14.08
N ASP A 222 0.19 23.63 15.31
CA ASP A 222 1.56 23.57 15.85
C ASP A 222 2.25 22.23 15.56
N ASP A 223 1.51 21.28 15.00
CA ASP A 223 2.04 20.01 14.54
C ASP A 223 2.87 20.14 13.25
N ASN A 224 3.79 19.20 13.06
CA ASN A 224 4.56 19.02 11.83
C ASN A 224 4.29 17.60 11.30
N MET A 225 3.83 17.49 10.06
CA MET A 225 3.55 16.21 9.42
C MET A 225 4.65 15.80 8.45
N LEU A 226 5.04 14.52 8.47
CA LEU A 226 5.91 13.93 7.44
C LEU A 226 5.22 12.73 6.81
N SER A 227 5.24 12.65 5.48
CA SER A 227 4.79 11.48 4.75
C SER A 227 5.75 11.11 3.64
N TRP A 228 5.82 9.82 3.33
CA TRP A 228 6.43 9.33 2.09
C TRP A 228 5.41 8.56 1.25
N MET A 229 4.17 8.50 1.71
CA MET A 229 3.13 7.71 1.06
C MET A 229 2.66 8.40 -0.22
N PRO A 230 2.44 7.62 -1.29
CA PRO A 230 1.99 8.15 -2.56
C PRO A 230 0.61 8.80 -2.47
N PHE A 231 0.38 9.87 -3.25
CA PHE A 231 -0.90 10.56 -3.30
C PHE A 231 -1.96 9.88 -4.16
N HIS A 232 -1.63 8.81 -4.88
CA HIS A 232 -2.63 7.93 -5.47
C HIS A 232 -3.22 6.92 -4.47
N HIS A 233 -2.84 7.03 -3.19
CA HIS A 233 -3.43 6.31 -2.07
C HIS A 233 -4.09 7.28 -1.09
N ASP A 234 -5.19 6.86 -0.49
CA ASP A 234 -6.02 7.62 0.45
C ASP A 234 -5.24 8.12 1.67
N MET A 235 -4.36 7.30 2.26
CA MET A 235 -3.56 7.72 3.41
C MET A 235 -2.64 8.90 3.06
N GLY A 236 -1.92 8.84 1.93
CA GLY A 236 -1.06 9.93 1.48
C GLY A 236 -1.83 11.20 1.12
N LEU A 237 -2.91 11.05 0.34
CA LEU A 237 -3.70 12.18 -0.15
C LEU A 237 -4.57 12.81 0.94
N ILE A 238 -5.40 12.01 1.62
CA ILE A 238 -6.41 12.51 2.56
C ILE A 238 -5.79 12.65 3.95
N GLY A 239 -5.11 11.61 4.43
CA GLY A 239 -4.53 11.55 5.77
C GLY A 239 -3.40 12.54 6.01
N PHE A 240 -2.62 12.88 4.97
CA PHE A 240 -1.50 13.82 5.08
C PHE A 240 -1.71 15.10 4.27
N LEU A 241 -1.82 15.05 2.95
CA LEU A 241 -1.89 16.27 2.12
C LEU A 241 -3.13 17.12 2.45
N LEU A 242 -4.33 16.56 2.38
CA LEU A 242 -5.55 17.32 2.66
C LEU A 242 -5.67 17.71 4.13
N THR A 243 -5.33 16.81 5.06
CA THR A 243 -5.35 17.11 6.51
C THR A 243 -4.40 18.25 6.87
N SER A 244 -3.18 18.26 6.31
CA SER A 244 -2.23 19.34 6.58
C SER A 244 -2.72 20.70 6.05
N VAL A 245 -3.28 20.74 4.83
CA VAL A 245 -3.87 21.95 4.26
C VAL A 245 -5.09 22.40 5.05
N ALA A 246 -5.95 21.46 5.49
CA ALA A 246 -7.15 21.76 6.27
C ALA A 246 -6.83 22.44 7.61
N VAL A 247 -5.74 22.03 8.27
CA VAL A 247 -5.29 22.63 9.53
C VAL A 247 -4.37 23.85 9.29
N GLY A 248 -3.74 23.91 8.12
CA GLY A 248 -2.74 24.93 7.77
C GLY A 248 -1.46 24.77 8.60
N LEU A 249 -0.92 23.55 8.65
CA LEU A 249 0.31 23.18 9.38
C LEU A 249 1.53 23.01 8.46
N LYS A 250 2.72 22.68 8.99
CA LYS A 250 3.89 22.39 8.14
C LYS A 250 3.88 20.93 7.70
N PHE A 251 3.90 20.71 6.39
CA PHE A 251 3.90 19.36 5.81
C PHE A 251 5.19 19.09 5.05
N TYR A 252 5.83 17.98 5.35
CA TYR A 252 7.02 17.50 4.68
C TYR A 252 6.67 16.24 3.92
N VAL A 253 7.10 16.15 2.67
CA VAL A 253 6.87 14.96 1.85
C VAL A 253 8.12 14.55 1.09
N MET A 254 8.43 13.26 1.10
CA MET A 254 9.42 12.67 0.20
C MET A 254 8.76 11.60 -0.67
N SER A 255 9.38 11.23 -1.79
CA SER A 255 8.82 10.18 -2.65
C SER A 255 8.90 8.80 -1.97
N PRO A 256 7.98 7.87 -2.29
CA PRO A 256 8.10 6.47 -1.85
C PRO A 256 9.41 5.83 -2.32
N VAL A 257 9.90 6.21 -3.50
CA VAL A 257 11.17 5.72 -4.07
C VAL A 257 12.33 6.13 -3.18
N ARG A 258 12.38 7.39 -2.75
CA ARG A 258 13.41 7.91 -1.86
C ARG A 258 13.39 7.21 -0.51
N PHE A 259 12.19 7.00 0.06
CA PHE A 259 12.04 6.21 1.29
C PHE A 259 12.58 4.80 1.13
N ILE A 260 12.18 4.08 0.07
CA ILE A 260 12.64 2.71 -0.18
C ILE A 260 14.17 2.64 -0.34
N LYS A 261 14.78 3.61 -1.03
CA LYS A 261 16.25 3.70 -1.19
C LYS A 261 16.95 4.04 0.13
N LYS A 262 16.35 4.88 0.98
CA LYS A 262 16.94 5.35 2.25
C LYS A 262 15.91 5.33 3.40
N PRO A 263 15.51 4.16 3.92
CA PRO A 263 14.45 4.06 4.94
C PRO A 263 14.70 4.90 6.20
N CYS A 264 15.92 4.91 6.72
CA CYS A 264 16.31 5.68 7.89
C CYS A 264 16.32 7.20 7.66
N LEU A 265 16.30 7.67 6.40
CA LEU A 265 16.09 9.10 6.11
C LEU A 265 14.75 9.58 6.67
N TRP A 266 13.75 8.70 6.75
CA TRP A 266 12.48 9.02 7.40
C TRP A 266 12.66 9.47 8.85
N LEU A 267 13.53 8.78 9.60
CA LEU A 267 13.85 9.10 10.99
C LEU A 267 14.79 10.30 11.10
N ASP A 268 15.76 10.44 10.17
CA ASP A 268 16.60 11.65 10.06
C ASP A 268 15.72 12.91 9.89
N LEU A 269 14.70 12.83 9.03
CA LEU A 269 13.76 13.92 8.78
C LEU A 269 12.83 14.16 9.97
N MET A 270 12.42 13.11 10.69
CA MET A 270 11.65 13.25 11.93
C MET A 270 12.40 14.07 12.98
N ASP A 271 13.67 13.74 13.18
CA ASP A 271 14.56 14.45 14.10
C ASP A 271 14.81 15.89 13.62
N LYS A 272 15.26 16.06 12.35
CA LYS A 272 15.56 17.36 11.74
C LYS A 272 14.39 18.34 11.83
N TYR A 273 13.18 17.88 11.52
CA TYR A 273 12.00 18.74 11.42
C TYR A 273 11.09 18.69 12.64
N ARG A 274 11.49 17.97 13.70
CA ARG A 274 10.69 17.80 14.92
C ARG A 274 9.27 17.38 14.55
N ILE A 275 9.17 16.34 13.74
CA ILE A 275 7.90 15.81 13.26
C ILE A 275 7.08 15.30 14.45
N THR A 276 5.79 15.59 14.42
CA THR A 276 4.84 15.17 15.45
C THR A 276 3.88 14.08 14.94
N LEU A 277 3.53 14.09 13.65
CA LEU A 277 2.72 13.05 13.01
C LEU A 277 3.36 12.47 11.75
N SER A 278 3.29 11.15 11.62
CA SER A 278 3.75 10.41 10.46
C SER A 278 2.91 9.14 10.28
N GLY A 279 3.23 8.30 9.30
CA GLY A 279 2.55 7.02 9.11
C GLY A 279 3.35 6.06 8.26
N SER A 280 3.12 4.77 8.46
CA SER A 280 3.73 3.69 7.70
C SER A 280 2.90 2.41 7.83
N PRO A 281 2.70 1.64 6.74
CA PRO A 281 2.28 0.24 6.86
C PRO A 281 3.43 -0.63 7.44
N ASN A 282 3.16 -1.90 7.74
CA ASN A 282 4.15 -2.85 8.24
C ASN A 282 5.39 -2.92 7.34
N PHE A 283 5.21 -2.86 6.01
CA PHE A 283 6.35 -2.88 5.08
C PHE A 283 7.40 -1.81 5.36
N GLY A 284 7.00 -0.56 5.65
CA GLY A 284 7.96 0.52 5.89
C GLY A 284 8.77 0.30 7.17
N TYR A 285 8.14 -0.23 8.22
CA TYR A 285 8.84 -0.62 9.44
C TYR A 285 9.91 -1.69 9.22
N ARG A 286 9.62 -2.69 8.39
CA ARG A 286 10.61 -3.74 8.06
C ARG A 286 11.83 -3.16 7.37
N LEU A 287 11.64 -2.23 6.44
CA LEU A 287 12.74 -1.55 5.76
C LEU A 287 13.61 -0.75 6.73
N VAL A 288 12.99 -0.03 7.67
CA VAL A 288 13.71 0.71 8.72
C VAL A 288 14.50 -0.26 9.60
N LEU A 289 13.87 -1.34 10.07
CA LEU A 289 14.53 -2.33 10.93
C LEU A 289 15.74 -3.00 10.25
N ARG A 290 15.63 -3.26 8.95
CA ARG A 290 16.73 -3.83 8.16
C ARG A 290 17.91 -2.88 8.10
N GLN A 291 17.69 -1.62 7.74
CA GLN A 291 18.78 -0.64 7.64
C GLN A 291 19.37 -0.27 9.01
N LEU A 292 18.56 -0.31 10.08
CA LEU A 292 19.02 -0.09 11.45
C LEU A 292 20.06 -1.11 11.94
N GLN A 293 20.11 -2.32 11.38
CA GLN A 293 21.12 -3.31 11.77
C GLN A 293 22.54 -2.92 11.36
N GLU A 294 22.68 -2.02 10.37
CA GLU A 294 23.95 -1.71 9.74
C GLU A 294 24.63 -0.47 10.35
N LYS A 295 23.88 0.40 11.04
CA LYS A 295 24.35 1.71 11.49
C LYS A 295 23.75 2.13 12.83
N LEU A 296 24.57 2.82 13.64
CA LEU A 296 24.12 3.55 14.82
C LEU A 296 23.81 5.00 14.45
N TYR A 297 22.74 5.55 15.03
CA TYR A 297 22.27 6.90 14.79
C TYR A 297 22.20 7.68 16.11
N ASN A 298 22.01 9.00 16.04
CA ASN A 298 21.86 9.86 17.21
C ASN A 298 20.59 10.73 17.10
N TRP A 299 19.45 10.08 16.83
CA TRP A 299 18.17 10.75 16.70
C TRP A 299 17.53 11.07 18.04
N ASP A 300 16.76 12.16 18.07
CA ASP A 300 15.81 12.49 19.13
C ASP A 300 14.38 12.52 18.58
N LEU A 301 13.68 11.40 18.71
CA LEU A 301 12.30 11.21 18.26
C LEU A 301 11.25 11.62 19.31
N SER A 302 11.64 12.36 20.36
CA SER A 302 10.73 12.78 21.44
C SER A 302 9.59 13.71 20.99
N SER A 303 9.70 14.35 19.81
CA SER A 303 8.60 15.14 19.26
C SER A 303 7.49 14.30 18.64
N VAL A 304 7.78 13.03 18.30
CA VAL A 304 6.83 12.18 17.57
C VAL A 304 5.73 11.72 18.51
N ARG A 305 4.51 12.21 18.24
CA ARG A 305 3.29 11.91 18.99
C ARG A 305 2.53 10.74 18.39
N VAL A 306 2.40 10.70 17.07
CA VAL A 306 1.67 9.64 16.36
C VAL A 306 2.41 9.18 15.12
N ILE A 307 2.58 7.88 14.98
CA ILE A 307 2.88 7.19 13.73
C ILE A 307 1.71 6.24 13.45
N PHE A 308 0.87 6.59 12.47
CA PHE A 308 -0.25 5.73 12.08
C PHE A 308 0.27 4.43 11.45
N ASN A 309 -0.15 3.29 11.98
CA ASN A 309 0.07 1.97 11.39
C ASN A 309 -1.25 1.44 10.83
N GLY A 310 -1.34 1.25 9.52
CA GLY A 310 -2.56 0.79 8.87
C GLY A 310 -2.32 0.40 7.41
N ALA A 311 -3.41 0.37 6.64
CA ALA A 311 -3.47 -0.07 5.23
C ALA A 311 -3.25 -1.59 5.00
N GLU A 312 -2.93 -2.37 6.02
CA GLU A 312 -2.84 -3.84 5.99
C GLU A 312 -3.10 -4.41 7.40
N PRO A 313 -3.39 -5.71 7.56
CA PRO A 313 -3.51 -6.32 8.88
C PRO A 313 -2.27 -6.01 9.74
N ILE A 314 -2.50 -5.56 10.96
CA ILE A 314 -1.42 -5.08 11.84
C ILE A 314 -0.57 -6.26 12.30
N SER A 315 0.73 -6.21 12.03
CA SER A 315 1.67 -7.19 12.60
C SER A 315 2.07 -6.73 14.00
N VAL A 316 1.48 -7.35 15.01
CA VAL A 316 1.71 -7.03 16.43
C VAL A 316 3.18 -7.17 16.79
N GLU A 317 3.80 -8.27 16.36
CA GLU A 317 5.20 -8.60 16.65
C GLU A 317 6.13 -7.55 16.05
N LEU A 318 5.92 -7.18 14.78
CA LEU A 318 6.72 -6.16 14.11
C LEU A 318 6.56 -4.80 14.79
N MET A 319 5.32 -4.40 15.09
CA MET A 319 5.04 -3.14 15.77
C MET A 319 5.76 -3.07 17.12
N GLN A 320 5.72 -4.14 17.91
CA GLN A 320 6.44 -4.24 19.18
C GLN A 320 7.96 -4.18 19.00
N GLU A 321 8.52 -4.89 18.01
CA GLU A 321 9.95 -4.88 17.72
C GLU A 321 10.45 -3.47 17.35
N VAL A 322 9.72 -2.77 16.48
CA VAL A 322 10.07 -1.40 16.05
C VAL A 322 10.00 -0.44 17.23
N THR A 323 8.92 -0.50 18.01
CA THR A 323 8.74 0.35 19.19
C THR A 323 9.91 0.15 20.16
N GLN A 324 10.25 -1.10 20.48
CA GLN A 324 11.36 -1.42 21.37
C GLN A 324 12.71 -0.95 20.83
N LYS A 325 12.98 -1.13 19.53
CA LYS A 325 14.24 -0.69 18.91
C LYS A 325 14.36 0.83 18.85
N LEU A 326 13.27 1.54 18.59
CA LEU A 326 13.25 3.00 18.49
C LEU A 326 13.13 3.72 19.83
N ALA A 327 12.77 3.02 20.91
CA ALA A 327 12.73 3.59 22.27
C ALA A 327 14.07 4.20 22.70
N ARG A 328 15.21 3.64 22.26
CA ARG A 328 16.55 4.22 22.53
C ARG A 328 16.76 5.60 21.92
N TYR A 329 15.99 5.93 20.88
CA TYR A 329 15.95 7.23 20.21
C TYR A 329 14.80 8.10 20.73
N LYS A 330 14.30 7.82 21.95
CA LYS A 330 13.24 8.57 22.65
C LYS A 330 11.87 8.55 21.96
N LEU A 331 11.62 7.59 21.07
CA LEU A 331 10.26 7.35 20.58
C LEU A 331 9.39 6.83 21.73
N SER A 332 8.23 7.44 21.96
CA SER A 332 7.28 6.97 22.97
C SER A 332 6.73 5.59 22.63
N GLU A 333 6.48 4.76 23.65
CA GLU A 333 5.78 3.47 23.49
C GLU A 333 4.32 3.63 23.03
N THR A 334 3.77 4.84 23.14
CA THR A 334 2.45 5.23 22.67
C THR A 334 2.47 5.85 21.27
N ALA A 335 3.63 5.97 20.61
CA ALA A 335 3.73 6.70 19.35
C ALA A 335 3.12 5.92 18.18
N ILE A 336 3.36 4.61 18.07
CA ILE A 336 2.85 3.80 16.95
C ILE A 336 1.42 3.37 17.26
N GLN A 337 0.47 3.87 16.48
CA GLN A 337 -0.97 3.66 16.72
C GLN A 337 -1.60 2.83 15.58
N PRO A 338 -2.12 1.62 15.87
CA PRO A 338 -2.88 0.82 14.91
C PRO A 338 -4.18 1.51 14.53
N VAL A 339 -4.47 1.66 13.24
CA VAL A 339 -5.66 2.37 12.75
C VAL A 339 -6.35 1.63 11.61
N TYR A 340 -7.68 1.72 11.61
CA TYR A 340 -8.51 1.14 10.55
C TYR A 340 -8.99 2.21 9.58
N GLY A 341 -8.89 1.88 8.29
CA GLY A 341 -9.37 2.76 7.23
C GLY A 341 -9.51 2.09 5.87
N MET A 342 -10.35 2.69 5.02
CA MET A 342 -10.60 2.24 3.66
C MET A 342 -11.05 3.40 2.75
N ALA A 343 -10.81 3.24 1.45
CA ALA A 343 -11.17 4.24 0.45
C ALA A 343 -12.68 4.56 0.45
N GLU A 344 -13.53 3.56 0.66
CA GLU A 344 -14.99 3.73 0.74
C GLU A 344 -15.47 4.57 1.94
N ALA A 345 -14.60 4.83 2.92
CA ALA A 345 -14.84 5.71 4.06
C ALA A 345 -14.10 7.06 3.93
N CYS A 346 -13.71 7.42 2.71
CA CYS A 346 -12.63 8.37 2.37
C CYS A 346 -11.26 7.90 2.85
N LEU A 347 -11.12 7.61 4.14
CA LEU A 347 -9.93 7.02 4.74
C LEU A 347 -10.28 6.47 6.12
N ALA A 348 -10.49 7.34 7.12
CA ALA A 348 -10.48 6.95 8.52
C ALA A 348 -11.81 6.35 8.98
N VAL A 349 -11.73 5.22 9.71
CA VAL A 349 -12.89 4.54 10.31
C VAL A 349 -12.75 4.44 11.82
N SER A 350 -11.62 3.97 12.34
CA SER A 350 -11.38 3.90 13.79
C SER A 350 -9.93 4.22 14.15
N PHE A 351 -9.75 5.01 15.21
CA PHE A 351 -8.47 5.34 15.82
C PHE A 351 -8.47 5.02 17.33
N PRO A 352 -7.34 4.56 17.88
CA PRO A 352 -7.17 4.43 19.33
C PRO A 352 -7.11 5.82 19.97
N PRO A 353 -7.51 5.96 21.26
CA PRO A 353 -7.22 7.16 22.01
C PRO A 353 -5.72 7.48 22.02
N LEU A 354 -5.39 8.76 21.96
CA LEU A 354 -4.00 9.20 22.06
C LEU A 354 -3.43 8.86 23.44
N ASP A 355 -2.11 8.71 23.50
CA ASP A 355 -1.34 8.45 24.72
C ASP A 355 -1.64 7.10 25.41
N GLU A 356 -2.41 6.22 24.76
CA GLU A 356 -2.55 4.82 25.17
C GLU A 356 -1.48 3.95 24.50
N ILE A 357 -0.96 2.99 25.26
CA ILE A 357 -0.16 1.90 24.71
C ILE A 357 -1.10 1.05 23.84
N PRO A 358 -0.70 0.64 22.61
CA PRO A 358 -1.51 -0.23 21.77
C PRO A 358 -2.00 -1.48 22.51
N VAL A 359 -3.32 -1.68 22.52
CA VAL A 359 -3.95 -2.82 23.19
C VAL A 359 -3.83 -4.06 22.30
N ILE A 360 -3.29 -5.14 22.86
CA ILE A 360 -3.10 -6.41 22.16
C ILE A 360 -4.04 -7.47 22.74
N HIS A 361 -4.85 -8.07 21.86
CA HIS A 361 -5.75 -9.17 22.19
C HIS A 361 -5.05 -10.50 21.94
N ARG A 362 -4.99 -11.34 22.98
CA ARG A 362 -4.44 -12.70 22.92
C ARG A 362 -5.60 -13.69 22.80
N VAL A 363 -5.91 -14.12 21.58
CA VAL A 363 -7.13 -14.88 21.29
C VAL A 363 -6.80 -16.36 21.11
N ASP A 364 -7.66 -17.25 21.59
CA ASP A 364 -7.57 -18.69 21.33
C ASP A 364 -7.95 -19.00 19.87
N ARG A 365 -6.98 -19.44 19.07
CA ARG A 365 -7.17 -19.66 17.63
C ARG A 365 -8.20 -20.75 17.30
N TYR A 366 -8.31 -21.79 18.11
CA TYR A 366 -9.17 -22.94 17.79
C TYR A 366 -10.63 -22.63 18.09
N LEU A 367 -10.90 -21.93 19.19
CA LEU A 367 -12.24 -21.46 19.52
C LEU A 367 -12.70 -20.35 18.57
N LEU A 368 -11.78 -19.48 18.15
CA LEU A 368 -12.04 -18.48 17.11
C LEU A 368 -12.52 -19.13 15.81
N ALA A 369 -11.81 -20.19 15.38
CA ALA A 369 -12.08 -20.90 14.15
C ALA A 369 -13.40 -21.68 14.16
N GLY A 370 -13.78 -22.26 15.31
CA GLY A 370 -14.96 -23.12 15.44
C GLY A 370 -16.24 -22.41 15.87
N GLU A 371 -16.15 -21.35 16.68
CA GLU A 371 -17.32 -20.68 17.27
C GLU A 371 -17.52 -19.24 16.78
N MET A 372 -16.56 -18.67 16.04
CA MET A 372 -16.56 -17.23 15.70
C MET A 372 -16.68 -16.34 16.93
N LYS A 373 -16.10 -16.81 18.05
CA LYS A 373 -16.09 -16.11 19.35
C LYS A 373 -14.67 -15.94 19.85
N VAL A 374 -14.45 -14.81 20.50
CA VAL A 374 -13.16 -14.41 21.03
C VAL A 374 -13.06 -14.85 22.48
N TYR A 375 -12.14 -15.76 22.74
CA TYR A 375 -11.77 -16.19 24.08
C TYR A 375 -10.30 -15.85 24.32
N GLU A 376 -9.99 -15.33 25.51
CA GLU A 376 -8.61 -15.02 25.88
C GLU A 376 -7.81 -16.32 26.05
N SER A 377 -6.64 -16.39 25.41
CA SER A 377 -5.70 -17.51 25.59
C SER A 377 -4.46 -17.10 26.36
N ARG A 378 -4.05 -17.96 27.29
CA ARG A 378 -2.79 -17.83 28.05
C ARG A 378 -1.70 -18.77 27.53
N GLU A 379 -2.04 -19.69 26.63
CA GLU A 379 -1.11 -20.67 26.08
C GLU A 379 -0.54 -20.16 24.75
N ALA A 380 0.77 -19.94 24.67
CA ALA A 380 1.40 -19.31 23.51
C ALA A 380 1.17 -20.08 22.19
N SER A 381 1.23 -21.41 22.22
CA SER A 381 0.97 -22.31 21.08
C SER A 381 -0.43 -22.16 20.49
N ARG A 382 -1.42 -21.78 21.31
CA ARG A 382 -2.83 -21.62 20.91
C ARG A 382 -3.24 -20.18 20.69
N THR A 383 -2.32 -19.24 20.87
CA THR A 383 -2.62 -17.82 20.80
C THR A 383 -2.48 -17.30 19.36
N ILE A 384 -3.40 -16.43 18.96
CA ILE A 384 -3.24 -15.47 17.86
C ILE A 384 -3.29 -14.06 18.45
N LEU A 385 -2.46 -13.15 17.94
CA LEU A 385 -2.41 -11.77 18.40
C LEU A 385 -3.16 -10.87 17.42
N PHE A 386 -4.04 -10.04 17.96
CA PHE A 386 -4.66 -8.95 17.19
C PHE A 386 -4.38 -7.62 17.87
N ALA A 387 -4.06 -6.60 17.07
CA ALA A 387 -4.03 -5.23 17.54
C ALA A 387 -5.46 -4.66 17.55
N ASP A 388 -5.77 -3.93 18.61
CA ASP A 388 -6.94 -3.07 18.65
C ASP A 388 -6.71 -1.83 17.77
N GLU A 389 -7.69 -1.52 16.92
CA GLU A 389 -7.68 -0.37 15.99
C GLU A 389 -8.57 0.78 16.50
N GLY A 390 -8.96 0.73 17.76
CA GLY A 390 -9.55 1.82 18.53
C GLY A 390 -11.05 2.03 18.37
N ASN A 391 -11.49 3.25 18.67
CA ASN A 391 -12.91 3.62 18.64
C ASN A 391 -13.28 4.17 17.26
N PRO A 392 -14.56 4.07 16.85
CA PRO A 392 -15.02 4.77 15.65
C PRO A 392 -14.66 6.26 15.73
N VAL A 393 -14.08 6.79 14.65
CA VAL A 393 -13.76 8.23 14.58
C VAL A 393 -15.04 9.07 14.59
N PRO A 394 -14.98 10.37 14.95
CA PRO A 394 -16.17 11.21 14.98
C PRO A 394 -16.98 11.16 13.67
N GLY A 395 -18.30 11.04 13.78
CA GLY A 395 -19.22 10.96 12.64
C GLY A 395 -19.34 9.58 11.99
N VAL A 396 -18.59 8.58 12.47
CA VAL A 396 -18.62 7.20 11.98
C VAL A 396 -19.32 6.29 12.98
N GLU A 397 -20.14 5.39 12.46
CA GLU A 397 -20.74 4.28 13.18
C GLU A 397 -20.19 2.97 12.63
N ILE A 398 -19.99 2.00 13.53
CA ILE A 398 -19.52 0.66 13.21
C ILE A 398 -20.49 -0.34 13.82
N ARG A 399 -20.85 -1.37 13.05
CA ARG A 399 -21.52 -2.57 13.56
C ARG A 399 -20.84 -3.84 13.05
N VAL A 400 -21.01 -4.94 13.77
CA VAL A 400 -20.53 -6.26 13.35
C VAL A 400 -21.72 -7.21 13.18
N MET A 401 -21.79 -7.88 12.03
CA MET A 401 -22.94 -8.69 11.61
C MET A 401 -22.55 -10.13 11.32
N ASP A 402 -23.42 -11.07 11.66
CA ASP A 402 -23.30 -12.46 11.21
C ASP A 402 -23.77 -12.63 9.75
N GLU A 403 -23.55 -13.82 9.19
CA GLU A 403 -23.98 -14.17 7.82
C GLU A 403 -25.50 -14.17 7.64
N MET A 404 -26.27 -14.27 8.74
CA MET A 404 -27.72 -14.19 8.73
C MET A 404 -28.22 -12.72 8.75
N GLY A 405 -27.32 -11.74 8.73
CA GLY A 405 -27.66 -10.33 8.75
C GLY A 405 -28.13 -9.85 10.12
N ARG A 406 -27.62 -10.40 11.21
CA ARG A 406 -27.92 -9.98 12.59
C ARG A 406 -26.69 -9.40 13.27
N VAL A 407 -26.89 -8.34 14.06
CA VAL A 407 -25.82 -7.77 14.88
C VAL A 407 -25.40 -8.79 15.93
N VAL A 408 -24.11 -9.12 15.96
CA VAL A 408 -23.55 -10.07 16.93
C VAL A 408 -23.28 -9.41 18.29
N ALA A 409 -23.11 -10.23 19.32
CA ALA A 409 -22.61 -9.77 20.62
C ALA A 409 -21.18 -9.23 20.51
N GLU A 410 -20.75 -8.38 21.45
CA GLU A 410 -19.32 -8.08 21.61
C GLU A 410 -18.50 -9.36 21.79
N ASN A 411 -17.24 -9.32 21.33
CA ASN A 411 -16.32 -10.46 21.32
C ASN A 411 -16.81 -11.64 20.44
N SER A 412 -17.68 -11.38 19.47
CA SER A 412 -18.05 -12.32 18.40
C SER A 412 -17.61 -11.74 17.05
N ILE A 413 -17.01 -12.57 16.21
CA ILE A 413 -16.55 -12.18 14.89
C ILE A 413 -17.73 -12.15 13.92
N GLY A 414 -17.75 -11.12 13.08
CA GLY A 414 -18.63 -11.01 11.94
C GLY A 414 -18.10 -10.02 10.91
N GLU A 415 -18.90 -9.75 9.90
CA GLU A 415 -18.61 -8.71 8.91
C GLU A 415 -18.72 -7.33 9.56
N ILE A 416 -17.66 -6.53 9.41
CA ILE A 416 -17.65 -5.13 9.81
C ILE A 416 -18.50 -4.35 8.80
N GLN A 417 -19.42 -3.54 9.30
CA GLN A 417 -20.22 -2.63 8.49
C GLN A 417 -20.13 -1.23 9.06
N ILE A 418 -20.02 -0.23 8.18
CA ILE A 418 -19.81 1.17 8.56
C ILE A 418 -20.88 2.09 7.99
N LYS A 419 -21.12 3.19 8.70
CA LYS A 419 -22.05 4.23 8.27
C LYS A 419 -21.57 5.60 8.75
N GLY A 420 -21.72 6.63 7.91
CA GLY A 420 -21.32 7.99 8.25
C GLY A 420 -21.35 8.89 7.02
N LEU A 421 -21.25 10.20 7.23
CA LEU A 421 -21.18 11.16 6.11
C LEU A 421 -19.90 11.02 5.29
N ASN A 422 -18.85 10.42 5.85
CA ASN A 422 -17.61 10.09 5.13
C ASN A 422 -17.72 8.85 4.23
N VAL A 423 -18.80 8.07 4.33
CA VAL A 423 -18.97 6.85 3.54
C VAL A 423 -19.45 7.21 2.14
N THR A 424 -18.81 6.62 1.13
CA THR A 424 -19.14 6.76 -0.28
C THR A 424 -20.61 6.39 -0.57
N SER A 425 -21.18 6.97 -1.63
CA SER A 425 -22.44 6.52 -2.21
C SER A 425 -22.28 5.27 -3.09
N GLY A 426 -21.04 4.87 -3.40
CA GLY A 426 -20.71 3.64 -4.11
C GLY A 426 -19.56 3.79 -5.11
N TYR A 427 -19.52 2.87 -6.05
CA TYR A 427 -18.52 2.80 -7.10
C TYR A 427 -19.03 3.41 -8.40
N TYR A 428 -18.14 4.11 -9.10
CA TYR A 428 -18.42 4.73 -10.40
C TYR A 428 -18.89 3.69 -11.40
N ASN A 429 -19.95 4.00 -12.15
CA ASN A 429 -20.51 3.18 -13.24
C ASN A 429 -20.64 1.67 -12.93
N ASN A 430 -20.98 1.30 -11.67
CA ASN A 430 -21.05 -0.10 -11.25
C ASN A 430 -22.31 -0.41 -10.40
N PRO A 431 -23.51 -0.37 -11.00
CA PRO A 431 -24.78 -0.53 -10.26
C PRO A 431 -24.92 -1.88 -9.57
N ALA A 432 -24.41 -2.96 -10.17
CA ALA A 432 -24.49 -4.30 -9.60
C ALA A 432 -23.64 -4.44 -8.31
N GLN A 433 -22.44 -3.87 -8.29
CA GLN A 433 -21.62 -3.83 -7.08
C GLN A 433 -22.25 -2.90 -6.04
N ASN A 434 -22.78 -1.74 -6.43
CA ASN A 434 -23.40 -0.78 -5.51
C ASN A 434 -24.58 -1.43 -4.76
N LEU A 435 -25.49 -2.10 -5.47
CA LEU A 435 -26.61 -2.82 -4.85
C LEU A 435 -26.16 -3.87 -3.83
N LYS A 436 -25.04 -4.55 -4.10
CA LYS A 436 -24.49 -5.58 -3.21
C LYS A 436 -23.66 -5.03 -2.06
N SER A 437 -23.21 -3.78 -2.11
CA SER A 437 -22.25 -3.23 -1.13
C SER A 437 -22.91 -2.59 0.07
N PHE A 438 -24.22 -2.31 0.00
CA PHE A 438 -24.96 -1.67 1.09
C PHE A 438 -26.07 -2.58 1.62
N GLN A 439 -26.32 -2.48 2.93
CA GLN A 439 -27.46 -3.09 3.62
C GLN A 439 -28.02 -2.07 4.60
N GLU A 440 -29.28 -1.64 4.43
CA GLU A 440 -29.95 -0.69 5.33
C GLU A 440 -29.18 0.64 5.50
N GLY A 441 -28.48 1.09 4.45
CA GLY A 441 -27.64 2.29 4.48
C GLY A 441 -26.29 2.11 5.19
N TRP A 442 -25.90 0.90 5.54
CA TRP A 442 -24.56 0.54 6.01
C TRP A 442 -23.75 -0.04 4.87
N LEU A 443 -22.50 0.41 4.73
CA LEU A 443 -21.55 -0.20 3.81
C LEU A 443 -21.02 -1.50 4.43
N LYS A 444 -21.06 -2.58 3.65
CA LYS A 444 -20.39 -3.85 3.95
C LYS A 444 -18.93 -3.76 3.54
N THR A 445 -18.01 -3.81 4.50
CA THR A 445 -16.59 -3.57 4.21
C THR A 445 -15.91 -4.78 3.54
N GLY A 446 -16.47 -5.98 3.74
CA GLY A 446 -15.82 -7.23 3.37
C GLY A 446 -14.68 -7.65 4.31
N ASP A 447 -14.44 -6.87 5.36
CA ASP A 447 -13.49 -7.18 6.43
C ASP A 447 -14.22 -7.82 7.63
N LEU A 448 -13.56 -8.75 8.30
CA LEU A 448 -14.03 -9.43 9.50
C LEU A 448 -13.39 -8.82 10.73
N GLY A 449 -14.16 -8.71 11.81
CA GLY A 449 -13.66 -8.26 13.09
C GLY A 449 -14.69 -8.42 14.19
N TYR A 450 -14.37 -7.90 15.36
CA TYR A 450 -15.27 -7.88 16.52
C TYR A 450 -15.12 -6.57 17.30
N MET A 451 -16.15 -6.26 18.08
CA MET A 451 -16.10 -5.16 19.04
C MET A 451 -15.72 -5.70 20.42
N SER A 452 -14.86 -4.98 21.14
CA SER A 452 -14.54 -5.24 22.54
C SER A 452 -14.57 -3.93 23.32
N LYS A 453 -15.53 -3.77 24.23
CA LYS A 453 -15.73 -2.53 25.01
C LYS A 453 -15.82 -1.28 24.11
N GLY A 454 -16.58 -1.39 23.01
CA GLY A 454 -16.74 -0.31 22.03
C GLY A 454 -15.55 -0.05 21.09
N ARG A 455 -14.46 -0.83 21.21
CA ARG A 455 -13.28 -0.73 20.33
C ARG A 455 -13.26 -1.82 19.27
N LEU A 456 -12.77 -1.50 18.08
CA LEU A 456 -12.70 -2.38 16.93
C LEU A 456 -11.40 -3.20 16.93
N VAL A 457 -11.53 -4.49 16.68
CA VAL A 457 -10.41 -5.37 16.35
C VAL A 457 -10.67 -6.01 15.00
N VAL A 458 -9.82 -5.74 14.00
CA VAL A 458 -9.94 -6.35 12.67
C VAL A 458 -9.16 -7.66 12.66
N THR A 459 -9.83 -8.72 12.23
CA THR A 459 -9.27 -10.09 12.21
C THR A 459 -8.90 -10.56 10.81
N GLY A 460 -9.26 -9.83 9.75
CA GLY A 460 -8.88 -10.17 8.38
C GLY A 460 -9.99 -9.85 7.38
N ARG A 461 -9.93 -10.46 6.19
CA ARG A 461 -10.95 -10.33 5.15
C ARG A 461 -11.77 -11.59 5.01
N ILE A 462 -13.06 -11.45 4.73
CA ILE A 462 -13.95 -12.59 4.45
C ILE A 462 -13.35 -13.50 3.37
N LYS A 463 -12.76 -12.90 2.32
CA LYS A 463 -12.14 -13.62 1.21
C LYS A 463 -10.74 -14.18 1.49
N ASP A 464 -10.10 -13.75 2.58
CA ASP A 464 -8.77 -14.22 3.00
C ASP A 464 -8.86 -15.23 4.15
N VAL A 465 -10.08 -15.61 4.58
CA VAL A 465 -10.32 -16.75 5.48
C VAL A 465 -10.31 -18.03 4.65
N ILE A 466 -9.51 -18.98 5.10
CA ILE A 466 -9.35 -20.31 4.51
C ILE A 466 -10.24 -21.26 5.28
N PHE A 467 -11.21 -21.87 4.60
CA PHE A 467 -12.15 -22.81 5.18
C PHE A 467 -11.73 -24.22 4.83
N VAL A 468 -11.18 -24.98 5.78
CA VAL A 468 -10.73 -26.36 5.54
C VAL A 468 -11.09 -27.24 6.73
N ASN A 469 -11.65 -28.43 6.46
CA ASN A 469 -12.08 -29.41 7.46
C ASN A 469 -13.04 -28.85 8.53
N GLY A 470 -13.91 -27.91 8.15
CA GLY A 470 -14.88 -27.29 9.07
C GLY A 470 -14.27 -26.30 10.06
N GLN A 471 -13.04 -25.83 9.82
CA GLN A 471 -12.37 -24.81 10.61
C GLN A 471 -11.96 -23.61 9.75
N ASN A 472 -11.98 -22.42 10.37
CA ASN A 472 -11.57 -21.17 9.73
C ASN A 472 -10.12 -20.84 10.08
N TYR A 473 -9.28 -20.69 9.06
CA TYR A 473 -7.89 -20.29 9.20
C TYR A 473 -7.67 -18.92 8.58
N TYR A 474 -6.93 -18.06 9.26
CA TYR A 474 -6.64 -16.73 8.75
C TYR A 474 -5.28 -16.75 8.03
N ALA A 475 -5.28 -16.52 6.71
CA ALA A 475 -4.07 -16.61 5.89
C ALA A 475 -2.89 -15.80 6.45
N HIS A 476 -3.16 -14.57 6.91
CA HIS A 476 -2.14 -13.67 7.44
C HIS A 476 -1.48 -14.17 8.73
N ASP A 477 -2.17 -14.92 9.60
CA ASP A 477 -1.58 -15.52 10.81
C ASP A 477 -0.54 -16.57 10.45
N ILE A 478 -0.88 -17.44 9.50
CA ILE A 478 0.02 -18.49 9.00
C ILE A 478 1.24 -17.85 8.33
N GLU A 479 1.00 -16.83 7.50
CA GLU A 479 2.06 -16.06 6.84
C GLU A 479 2.99 -15.37 7.84
N ASN A 480 2.46 -14.69 8.86
CA ASN A 480 3.25 -14.04 9.90
C ASN A 480 4.13 -15.04 10.68
N LYS A 481 3.58 -16.19 11.08
CA LYS A 481 4.35 -17.24 11.75
C LYS A 481 5.48 -17.78 10.87
N LEU A 482 5.21 -17.99 9.59
CA LEU A 482 6.21 -18.42 8.62
C LEU A 482 7.33 -17.41 8.45
N GLU A 483 6.99 -16.13 8.40
CA GLU A 483 7.96 -15.04 8.29
C GLU A 483 8.91 -15.00 9.49
N VAL A 484 8.36 -15.14 10.70
CA VAL A 484 9.15 -15.22 11.95
C VAL A 484 10.08 -16.45 11.91
N PHE A 485 9.55 -17.63 11.56
CA PHE A 485 10.32 -18.87 11.51
C PHE A 485 11.46 -18.83 10.49
N GLN A 486 11.18 -18.33 9.29
CA GLN A 486 12.17 -18.21 8.22
C GLN A 486 13.09 -17.00 8.39
N LYS A 487 12.85 -16.15 9.41
CA LYS A 487 13.53 -14.87 9.60
C LYS A 487 13.54 -14.06 8.31
N THR A 488 12.41 -14.06 7.62
CA THR A 488 12.27 -13.45 6.29
C THR A 488 11.42 -12.18 6.33
N GLU A 489 11.49 -11.41 5.25
CA GLU A 489 10.68 -10.21 5.09
C GLU A 489 9.21 -10.53 4.80
N GLY A 490 8.36 -9.56 5.11
CA GLY A 490 6.91 -9.63 4.92
C GLY A 490 6.46 -9.85 3.47
N GLY A 491 5.48 -10.72 3.28
CA GLY A 491 4.87 -11.01 1.98
C GLY A 491 5.84 -11.66 1.00
N LYS A 492 6.71 -12.53 1.51
CA LYS A 492 7.46 -13.52 0.73
C LYS A 492 6.70 -14.83 0.56
N VAL A 493 5.70 -15.05 1.39
CA VAL A 493 4.78 -16.18 1.33
C VAL A 493 3.35 -15.66 1.22
N ALA A 494 2.46 -16.46 0.64
CA ALA A 494 1.03 -16.24 0.68
C ALA A 494 0.32 -17.58 0.82
N VAL A 495 -0.58 -17.70 1.79
CA VAL A 495 -1.36 -18.91 2.01
C VAL A 495 -2.76 -18.65 1.49
N CYS A 496 -3.26 -19.55 0.64
CA CYS A 496 -4.56 -19.39 -0.01
C CYS A 496 -5.37 -20.67 0.14
N GLY A 497 -6.66 -20.54 0.48
CA GLY A 497 -7.65 -21.61 0.38
C GLY A 497 -8.26 -21.62 -1.01
N MET A 498 -8.58 -22.81 -1.53
CA MET A 498 -9.31 -22.98 -2.77
C MET A 498 -10.19 -24.21 -2.72
N HIS A 499 -11.32 -24.15 -3.43
CA HIS A 499 -12.14 -25.31 -3.70
C HIS A 499 -11.69 -25.95 -5.02
N ASP A 500 -11.21 -27.18 -5.00
CA ASP A 500 -10.83 -27.90 -6.22
C ASP A 500 -12.05 -28.59 -6.82
N HIS A 501 -12.60 -28.03 -7.90
CA HIS A 501 -13.79 -28.56 -8.58
C HIS A 501 -13.60 -29.96 -9.19
N ARG A 502 -12.35 -30.49 -9.27
CA ARG A 502 -12.07 -31.82 -9.83
C ARG A 502 -12.40 -32.94 -8.86
N ASP A 503 -12.10 -32.75 -7.59
CA ASP A 503 -12.36 -33.72 -6.52
C ASP A 503 -13.38 -33.23 -5.48
N GLY A 504 -13.81 -31.96 -5.57
CA GLY A 504 -14.81 -31.34 -4.70
C GLY A 504 -14.30 -31.01 -3.31
N MET A 505 -12.97 -31.01 -3.10
CA MET A 505 -12.34 -30.82 -1.80
C MET A 505 -11.78 -29.40 -1.64
N GLU A 506 -11.83 -28.89 -0.41
CA GLU A 506 -11.10 -27.67 -0.04
C GLU A 506 -9.61 -28.01 0.12
N LYS A 507 -8.76 -27.21 -0.52
CA LYS A 507 -7.29 -27.34 -0.51
C LYS A 507 -6.63 -26.05 -0.06
N VAL A 508 -5.46 -26.16 0.53
CA VAL A 508 -4.61 -25.05 0.93
C VAL A 508 -3.33 -25.04 0.11
N VAL A 509 -3.05 -23.92 -0.54
CA VAL A 509 -1.86 -23.71 -1.36
C VAL A 509 -0.96 -22.68 -0.68
N LEU A 510 0.31 -23.03 -0.52
CA LEU A 510 1.37 -22.10 -0.11
C LEU A 510 2.10 -21.57 -1.34
N PHE A 511 1.90 -20.31 -1.68
CA PHE A 511 2.75 -19.61 -2.63
C PHE A 511 3.98 -19.10 -1.88
N SER A 512 5.18 -19.39 -2.40
CA SER A 512 6.43 -19.05 -1.72
C SER A 512 7.45 -18.46 -2.67
N SER A 513 7.93 -17.26 -2.35
CA SER A 513 9.11 -16.63 -2.96
C SER A 513 10.33 -16.65 -2.04
N LEU A 514 10.32 -17.53 -1.04
CA LEU A 514 11.45 -17.76 -0.15
C LEU A 514 12.64 -18.32 -0.93
N LYS A 515 13.84 -17.86 -0.57
CA LYS A 515 15.08 -18.34 -1.16
C LYS A 515 15.56 -19.56 -0.41
N ARG A 516 15.88 -20.59 -1.18
CA ARG A 516 16.54 -21.81 -0.72
C ARG A 516 17.84 -21.44 -0.02
N ILE A 517 18.00 -21.91 1.22
CA ILE A 517 19.32 -22.13 1.81
C ILE A 517 19.79 -23.47 1.23
N GLU A 518 21.03 -23.58 0.74
CA GLU A 518 21.60 -24.78 0.10
C GLU A 518 21.08 -26.12 0.69
N GLY A 519 20.70 -27.10 -0.14
CA GLY A 519 20.11 -28.39 0.30
C GLY A 519 18.82 -28.78 -0.45
N ASP A 520 18.30 -30.00 -0.31
CA ASP A 520 17.14 -30.48 -1.08
C ASP A 520 15.89 -29.56 -0.95
N ILE A 521 15.30 -29.14 -2.09
CA ILE A 521 14.10 -28.28 -2.14
C ILE A 521 12.89 -28.95 -1.46
N MET A 522 12.80 -30.27 -1.60
CA MET A 522 11.75 -31.05 -0.96
C MET A 522 11.92 -31.04 0.56
N GLU A 523 13.16 -31.17 1.04
CA GLU A 523 13.48 -31.06 2.48
C GLU A 523 13.18 -29.67 3.03
N TYR A 524 13.57 -28.63 2.30
CA TYR A 524 13.32 -27.24 2.69
C TYR A 524 11.83 -26.96 2.88
N TYR A 525 11.02 -27.29 1.89
CA TYR A 525 9.58 -27.11 2.01
C TYR A 525 8.94 -28.09 2.98
N ARG A 526 9.43 -29.33 3.11
CA ARG A 526 8.94 -30.26 4.14
C ARG A 526 9.08 -29.68 5.55
N ARG A 527 10.20 -29.06 5.88
CA ARG A 527 10.40 -28.38 7.18
C ARG A 527 9.43 -27.21 7.36
N ILE A 528 9.17 -26.45 6.31
CA ILE A 528 8.17 -25.37 6.32
C ILE A 528 6.77 -25.93 6.56
N LEU A 529 6.37 -26.95 5.82
CA LEU A 529 5.05 -27.58 5.93
C LEU A 529 4.85 -28.24 7.29
N GLN A 530 5.87 -28.90 7.81
CA GLN A 530 5.87 -29.48 9.15
C GLN A 530 5.69 -28.38 10.22
N PHE A 531 6.47 -27.31 10.14
CA PHE A 531 6.33 -26.17 11.05
C PHE A 531 4.93 -25.57 10.99
N ILE A 532 4.37 -25.33 9.80
CA ILE A 532 3.00 -24.81 9.65
C ILE A 532 1.99 -25.73 10.33
N ASN A 533 2.08 -27.04 10.06
CA ASN A 533 1.16 -28.01 10.62
C ASN A 533 1.26 -28.04 12.16
N GLU A 534 2.48 -28.10 12.71
CA GLU A 534 2.72 -28.09 14.17
C GLU A 534 2.21 -26.80 14.84
N GLU A 535 2.39 -25.65 14.20
CA GLU A 535 2.06 -24.34 14.76
C GLU A 535 0.62 -23.90 14.59
N THR A 536 -0.08 -24.44 13.59
CA THR A 536 -1.40 -23.93 13.21
C THR A 536 -2.45 -25.03 13.08
N GLY A 537 -2.04 -26.28 12.92
CA GLY A 537 -2.93 -27.43 12.65
C GLY A 537 -3.42 -27.52 11.21
N ILE A 538 -3.07 -26.56 10.33
CA ILE A 538 -3.48 -26.60 8.93
C ILE A 538 -2.52 -27.48 8.11
N VAL A 539 -3.10 -28.32 7.24
CA VAL A 539 -2.32 -29.08 6.24
C VAL A 539 -2.27 -28.25 4.96
N ILE A 540 -1.07 -28.08 4.41
CA ILE A 540 -0.88 -27.46 3.09
C ILE A 540 -0.80 -28.57 2.04
N ASP A 541 -1.72 -28.55 1.08
CA ASP A 541 -1.84 -29.56 0.03
C ASP A 541 -0.74 -29.45 -1.03
N CYS A 542 -0.28 -28.24 -1.33
CA CYS A 542 0.85 -28.04 -2.22
C CYS A 542 1.54 -26.68 -2.01
N VAL A 543 2.79 -26.63 -2.48
CA VAL A 543 3.60 -25.41 -2.51
C VAL A 543 3.84 -25.00 -3.95
N VAL A 544 3.67 -23.72 -4.23
CA VAL A 544 3.97 -23.10 -5.52
C VAL A 544 5.13 -22.12 -5.34
N PRO A 545 6.35 -22.48 -5.76
CA PRO A 545 7.49 -21.59 -5.77
C PRO A 545 7.28 -20.48 -6.80
N LEU A 546 7.39 -19.22 -6.37
CA LEU A 546 7.28 -18.02 -7.21
C LEU A 546 8.56 -17.19 -7.12
N SER A 547 8.84 -16.41 -8.17
CA SER A 547 9.94 -15.43 -8.13
C SER A 547 9.64 -14.25 -7.19
N SER A 548 8.36 -13.91 -7.03
CA SER A 548 7.86 -12.90 -6.08
C SER A 548 6.37 -13.11 -5.85
N ILE A 549 5.88 -12.85 -4.64
CA ILE A 549 4.44 -12.81 -4.35
C ILE A 549 3.81 -11.58 -5.03
N PRO A 550 2.78 -11.74 -5.88
CA PRO A 550 2.02 -10.64 -6.46
C PRO A 550 1.40 -9.74 -5.37
N LYS A 551 1.71 -8.45 -5.43
CA LYS A 551 1.21 -7.42 -4.50
C LYS A 551 0.62 -6.24 -5.27
N THR A 552 -0.31 -5.54 -4.63
CA THR A 552 -0.82 -4.25 -5.06
C THR A 552 0.22 -3.14 -4.90
N THR A 553 -0.04 -1.94 -5.45
CA THR A 553 0.82 -0.76 -5.27
C THR A 553 0.94 -0.31 -3.81
N SER A 554 -0.07 -0.61 -2.97
CA SER A 554 -0.06 -0.41 -1.51
C SER A 554 0.66 -1.51 -0.73
N GLY A 555 1.17 -2.56 -1.37
CA GLY A 555 1.84 -3.69 -0.71
C GLY A 555 0.95 -4.88 -0.34
N LYS A 556 -0.39 -4.78 -0.48
CA LYS A 556 -1.34 -5.88 -0.18
C LYS A 556 -1.14 -7.07 -1.12
N ILE A 557 -1.14 -8.30 -0.59
CA ILE A 557 -1.06 -9.57 -1.35
C ILE A 557 -2.30 -9.76 -2.25
N GLN A 558 -2.11 -10.19 -3.51
CA GLN A 558 -3.19 -10.44 -4.46
C GLN A 558 -3.59 -11.93 -4.54
N ARG A 559 -4.18 -12.49 -3.46
CA ARG A 559 -4.53 -13.92 -3.36
C ARG A 559 -5.45 -14.44 -4.46
N PHE A 560 -6.51 -13.68 -4.77
CA PHE A 560 -7.47 -14.06 -5.81
C PHE A 560 -6.79 -14.27 -7.17
N LYS A 561 -5.89 -13.36 -7.55
CA LYS A 561 -5.11 -13.48 -8.78
C LYS A 561 -4.23 -14.74 -8.78
N MET A 562 -3.57 -15.06 -7.66
CA MET A 562 -2.75 -16.27 -7.57
C MET A 562 -3.59 -17.55 -7.68
N ILE A 563 -4.78 -17.59 -7.07
CA ILE A 563 -5.69 -18.73 -7.19
C ILE A 563 -6.24 -18.86 -8.61
N GLU A 564 -6.65 -17.76 -9.24
CA GLU A 564 -7.10 -17.74 -10.64
C GLU A 564 -6.01 -18.28 -11.58
N GLU A 565 -4.78 -17.75 -11.47
CA GLU A 565 -3.62 -18.22 -12.24
C GLU A 565 -3.28 -19.71 -11.95
N PHE A 566 -3.47 -20.16 -10.72
CA PHE A 566 -3.27 -21.56 -10.34
C PHE A 566 -4.30 -22.48 -11.00
N LEU A 567 -5.59 -22.11 -10.96
CA LEU A 567 -6.69 -22.88 -11.55
C LEU A 567 -6.61 -22.93 -13.09
N GLU A 568 -6.09 -21.87 -13.71
CA GLU A 568 -5.78 -21.80 -15.14
C GLU A 568 -4.55 -22.64 -15.54
N GLY A 569 -3.85 -23.23 -14.57
CA GLY A 569 -2.72 -24.12 -14.81
C GLY A 569 -1.40 -23.40 -15.07
N LYS A 570 -1.30 -22.10 -14.80
CA LYS A 570 -0.10 -21.28 -15.06
C LYS A 570 1.14 -21.77 -14.30
N TYR A 571 0.96 -22.48 -13.20
CA TYR A 571 2.05 -22.96 -12.33
C TYR A 571 2.32 -24.46 -12.43
N SER A 572 1.65 -25.18 -13.34
CA SER A 572 1.60 -26.65 -13.40
C SER A 572 2.98 -27.33 -13.34
N ASP A 573 4.00 -26.73 -13.95
CA ASP A 573 5.37 -27.28 -14.02
C ASP A 573 6.21 -27.05 -12.75
N SER A 574 5.68 -26.33 -11.77
CA SER A 574 6.42 -25.89 -10.57
C SER A 574 5.78 -26.32 -9.25
N ILE A 575 4.64 -27.01 -9.27
CA ILE A 575 3.91 -27.39 -8.06
C ILE A 575 4.68 -28.50 -7.33
N ILE A 576 4.89 -28.28 -6.03
CA ILE A 576 5.48 -29.26 -5.11
C ILE A 576 4.37 -29.82 -4.23
N TYR A 577 4.16 -31.13 -4.30
CA TYR A 577 3.23 -31.85 -3.43
C TYR A 577 3.97 -32.48 -2.23
N PRO A 578 3.38 -32.48 -1.03
CA PRO A 578 3.89 -33.25 0.10
C PRO A 578 3.95 -34.74 -0.31
N LEU A 579 5.10 -35.38 -0.16
CA LEU A 579 5.24 -36.82 -0.42
C LEU A 579 4.37 -37.58 0.59
N ALA A 580 3.47 -38.44 0.10
CA ALA A 580 2.83 -39.46 0.93
C ALA A 580 3.91 -40.43 1.44
N ASP A 581 3.87 -40.79 2.72
CA ASP A 581 4.84 -41.67 3.37
C ASP A 581 5.13 -42.94 2.54
N SER A 582 6.33 -43.01 1.97
CA SER A 582 6.90 -44.27 1.48
C SER A 582 8.40 -44.31 1.73
N ASN A 583 8.79 -45.16 2.67
CA ASN A 583 10.16 -45.61 2.94
C ASN A 583 10.94 -45.95 1.65
N LEU A 584 12.17 -45.43 1.48
CA LEU A 584 13.42 -46.22 1.37
C LEU A 584 14.62 -45.45 0.77
N SER A 585 15.74 -45.62 1.48
CA SER A 585 17.13 -45.79 1.00
C SER A 585 17.96 -44.58 0.57
N ILE A 586 18.78 -44.14 1.52
CA ILE A 586 20.03 -43.39 1.37
C ILE A 586 21.06 -44.25 0.63
N LYS A 587 21.69 -43.70 -0.42
CA LYS A 587 23.09 -43.99 -0.76
C LYS A 587 23.82 -42.71 -1.16
N ALA A 588 24.92 -42.45 -0.45
CA ALA A 588 25.85 -41.35 -0.68
C ALA A 588 27.13 -41.83 -1.39
N ALA A 589 27.83 -40.86 -1.98
CA ALA A 589 29.27 -40.75 -2.33
C ALA A 589 29.46 -40.37 -3.81
N ALA A 590 29.73 -39.09 -4.16
CA ALA A 590 30.97 -38.31 -4.01
C ALA A 590 31.94 -38.48 -5.20
N SER A 591 32.23 -37.39 -5.90
CA SER A 591 33.54 -37.13 -6.51
C SER A 591 33.74 -35.64 -6.85
N SER A 592 35.00 -35.25 -6.72
CA SER A 592 35.61 -33.92 -6.71
C SER A 592 35.91 -33.32 -8.09
N GLY A 593 36.06 -31.99 -8.15
CA GLY A 593 36.73 -31.29 -9.26
C GLY A 593 36.93 -29.80 -8.96
N ASN A 594 38.17 -29.42 -8.67
CA ASN A 594 38.67 -28.04 -8.65
C ASN A 594 38.72 -27.49 -10.08
N ASP A 595 38.51 -26.19 -10.28
CA ASP A 595 39.31 -25.39 -11.21
C ASP A 595 39.16 -23.88 -10.94
N ALA A 596 40.30 -23.18 -10.94
CA ALA A 596 40.45 -21.76 -10.76
C ALA A 596 40.33 -21.01 -12.10
N ILE A 597 39.73 -19.83 -12.12
CA ILE A 597 39.74 -18.93 -13.29
C ILE A 597 40.17 -17.52 -12.87
N SER A 598 41.06 -16.95 -13.68
CA SER A 598 41.77 -15.68 -13.59
C SER A 598 40.90 -14.44 -13.85
N VAL A 599 41.36 -13.29 -13.35
CA VAL A 599 40.72 -11.95 -13.43
C VAL A 599 41.33 -11.12 -14.55
N ASN A 600 40.49 -10.46 -15.37
CA ASN A 600 40.83 -9.35 -16.28
C ASN A 600 39.81 -8.20 -16.05
N PRO A 601 40.11 -6.92 -16.34
CA PRO A 601 39.30 -5.78 -15.90
C PRO A 601 37.96 -5.70 -16.62
N ALA A 602 36.89 -5.52 -15.85
CA ALA A 602 35.50 -5.68 -16.27
C ALA A 602 35.03 -4.60 -17.27
N SER A 603 34.48 -5.01 -18.41
CA SER A 603 33.64 -4.12 -19.24
C SER A 603 32.41 -3.66 -18.44
N ASN A 604 31.79 -2.53 -18.80
CA ASN A 604 30.55 -2.07 -18.15
C ASN A 604 29.50 -3.21 -18.12
N ARG A 605 29.38 -4.00 -19.19
CA ARG A 605 28.51 -5.18 -19.25
C ARG A 605 28.77 -6.16 -18.12
N GLU A 606 30.03 -6.41 -17.79
CA GLU A 606 30.41 -7.33 -16.72
C GLU A 606 30.12 -6.75 -15.32
N VAL A 607 30.26 -5.43 -15.14
CA VAL A 607 29.84 -4.74 -13.90
C VAL A 607 28.31 -4.80 -13.75
N ILE A 608 27.57 -4.45 -14.81
CA ILE A 608 26.10 -4.51 -14.84
C ILE A 608 25.64 -5.95 -14.59
N ARG A 609 26.28 -6.95 -15.22
CA ARG A 609 25.95 -8.38 -15.00
C ARG A 609 26.16 -8.80 -13.56
N LYS A 610 27.25 -8.36 -12.92
CA LYS A 610 27.52 -8.64 -11.50
C LYS A 610 26.51 -7.97 -10.58
N ILE A 611 26.10 -6.73 -10.88
CA ILE A 611 25.03 -6.05 -10.15
C ILE A 611 23.70 -6.77 -10.32
N TRP A 612 23.36 -7.15 -11.55
CA TRP A 612 22.14 -7.91 -11.83
C TRP A 612 22.18 -9.28 -11.14
N ALA A 613 23.33 -9.95 -11.16
CA ALA A 613 23.55 -11.21 -10.46
C ALA A 613 23.30 -11.08 -8.96
N GLU A 614 23.78 -10.01 -8.33
CA GLU A 614 23.58 -9.73 -6.91
C GLU A 614 22.13 -9.39 -6.56
N ILE A 615 21.42 -8.65 -7.43
CA ILE A 615 20.09 -8.13 -7.11
C ILE A 615 18.98 -9.11 -7.48
N LEU A 616 19.17 -9.80 -8.59
CA LEU A 616 18.33 -10.93 -8.98
C LEU A 616 18.68 -12.16 -8.15
N GLU A 617 19.84 -12.14 -7.48
CA GLU A 617 20.46 -13.24 -6.74
C GLU A 617 20.49 -14.52 -7.61
N LYS A 618 21.08 -14.36 -8.80
CA LYS A 618 21.30 -15.38 -9.82
C LYS A 618 22.80 -15.46 -10.16
N PRO A 619 23.33 -16.63 -10.54
CA PRO A 619 24.71 -16.71 -11.04
C PRO A 619 24.91 -15.81 -12.25
N ALA A 620 25.98 -14.99 -12.28
CA ALA A 620 26.25 -14.08 -13.40
C ALA A 620 26.25 -14.80 -14.76
N ARG A 621 26.73 -16.05 -14.81
CA ARG A 621 26.73 -16.92 -16.00
C ARG A 621 25.35 -17.23 -16.59
N GLU A 622 24.27 -17.08 -15.81
CA GLU A 622 22.89 -17.33 -16.26
C GLU A 622 22.18 -16.07 -16.78
N ILE A 623 22.85 -14.92 -16.68
CA ILE A 623 22.31 -13.63 -17.11
C ILE A 623 22.94 -13.28 -18.45
N THR A 624 22.18 -13.36 -19.53
CA THR A 624 22.65 -12.99 -20.87
C THR A 624 22.53 -11.48 -21.10
N ASP A 625 23.28 -10.96 -22.09
CA ASP A 625 23.25 -9.52 -22.40
C ASP A 625 21.91 -9.02 -22.89
N THR A 626 21.12 -9.91 -23.48
CA THR A 626 19.85 -9.64 -24.15
C THR A 626 18.62 -10.01 -23.32
N ALA A 627 18.80 -10.69 -22.19
CA ALA A 627 17.68 -11.04 -21.31
C ALA A 627 17.11 -9.78 -20.65
N ALA A 628 15.79 -9.62 -20.72
CA ALA A 628 15.13 -8.51 -20.06
C ALA A 628 15.18 -8.68 -18.53
N PHE A 629 15.54 -7.64 -17.78
CA PHE A 629 15.64 -7.65 -16.32
C PHE A 629 14.40 -8.25 -15.65
N THR A 630 13.22 -7.91 -16.16
CA THR A 630 11.92 -8.39 -15.65
C THR A 630 11.64 -9.85 -15.99
N SER A 631 12.11 -10.37 -17.14
CA SER A 631 11.87 -11.77 -17.52
C SER A 631 12.69 -12.75 -16.69
N ILE A 632 13.76 -12.28 -16.04
CA ILE A 632 14.61 -13.06 -15.14
C ILE A 632 14.39 -12.75 -13.66
N GLY A 633 13.25 -12.16 -13.31
CA GLY A 633 12.82 -11.97 -11.92
C GLY A 633 13.11 -10.58 -11.33
N GLY A 634 13.37 -9.59 -12.18
CA GLY A 634 13.44 -8.18 -11.82
C GLY A 634 12.05 -7.58 -11.57
N THR A 635 11.92 -6.78 -10.52
CA THR A 635 10.71 -6.02 -10.16
C THR A 635 11.05 -4.53 -10.11
N SER A 636 10.06 -3.64 -9.99
CA SER A 636 10.32 -2.20 -9.83
C SER A 636 11.22 -1.92 -8.62
N VAL A 637 10.99 -2.60 -7.48
CA VAL A 637 11.84 -2.48 -6.28
C VAL A 637 13.27 -2.92 -6.54
N LYS A 638 13.47 -4.06 -7.22
CA LYS A 638 14.80 -4.56 -7.59
C LYS A 638 15.49 -3.67 -8.62
N ALA A 639 14.74 -3.10 -9.55
CA ALA A 639 15.27 -2.15 -10.53
C ALA A 639 15.81 -0.90 -9.81
N PHE A 640 15.13 -0.43 -8.76
CA PHE A 640 15.63 0.66 -7.92
C PHE A 640 16.86 0.27 -7.11
N GLN A 641 16.94 -0.95 -6.57
CA GLN A 641 18.17 -1.45 -5.93
C GLN A 641 19.33 -1.54 -6.94
N MET A 642 19.02 -1.89 -8.18
CA MET A 642 20.00 -2.00 -9.27
C MET A 642 20.57 -0.67 -9.65
N LEU A 643 19.72 0.35 -9.74
CA LEU A 643 20.17 1.72 -9.92
C LEU A 643 21.16 2.14 -8.85
N VAL A 644 20.86 1.89 -7.56
CA VAL A 644 21.75 2.28 -6.45
C VAL A 644 23.12 1.61 -6.56
N LEU A 645 23.16 0.30 -6.81
CA LEU A 645 24.43 -0.44 -6.95
C LEU A 645 25.18 -0.09 -8.24
N LEU A 646 24.46 0.29 -9.29
CA LEU A 646 25.02 0.77 -10.55
C LEU A 646 25.69 2.15 -10.38
N GLU A 647 25.04 3.05 -9.64
CA GLU A 647 25.58 4.37 -9.30
C GLU A 647 26.84 4.23 -8.44
N GLU A 648 26.79 3.35 -7.43
CA GLU A 648 27.91 3.10 -6.52
C GLU A 648 29.12 2.49 -7.25
N ARG A 649 28.91 1.46 -8.07
CA ARG A 649 30.02 0.72 -8.70
C ARG A 649 30.62 1.40 -9.91
N LEU A 650 29.86 2.26 -10.59
CA LEU A 650 30.35 3.00 -11.75
C LEU A 650 30.78 4.43 -11.38
N GLU A 651 30.60 4.84 -10.12
CA GLU A 651 30.87 6.21 -9.63
C GLU A 651 30.20 7.27 -10.52
N MET A 652 28.98 7.00 -10.96
CA MET A 652 28.21 7.83 -11.89
C MET A 652 26.77 7.93 -11.41
N GLU A 653 26.23 9.14 -11.31
CA GLU A 653 24.80 9.33 -11.01
C GLU A 653 23.94 8.98 -12.23
N PHE A 654 22.80 8.34 -12.02
CA PHE A 654 21.86 7.97 -13.06
C PHE A 654 20.46 8.52 -12.73
N SER A 655 19.82 9.18 -13.70
CA SER A 655 18.40 9.52 -13.56
C SER A 655 17.57 8.24 -13.63
N HIS A 656 16.31 8.30 -13.15
CA HIS A 656 15.40 7.15 -13.22
C HIS A 656 15.17 6.65 -14.65
N ASP A 657 15.48 7.47 -15.66
CA ASP A 657 15.36 7.17 -17.07
C ASP A 657 16.11 5.91 -17.48
N ILE A 658 17.24 5.56 -16.85
CA ILE A 658 17.95 4.31 -17.18
C ILE A 658 17.11 3.07 -16.86
N LEU A 659 16.29 3.10 -15.80
CA LEU A 659 15.40 1.98 -15.43
C LEU A 659 14.19 1.87 -16.36
N ILE A 660 13.82 3.02 -16.94
CA ILE A 660 12.69 3.17 -17.84
C ILE A 660 13.11 2.78 -19.27
N GLN A 661 14.30 3.21 -19.68
CA GLN A 661 14.85 3.12 -21.04
C GLN A 661 15.69 1.88 -21.27
N CYS A 662 16.19 1.19 -20.24
CA CYS A 662 17.04 0.02 -20.43
C CYS A 662 16.41 -1.24 -19.85
N ARG A 663 16.29 -2.27 -20.68
CA ARG A 663 15.70 -3.56 -20.31
C ARG A 663 16.72 -4.66 -20.16
N THR A 664 17.83 -4.56 -20.86
CA THR A 664 18.86 -5.59 -21.00
C THR A 664 20.20 -5.02 -20.52
N ILE A 665 21.19 -5.88 -20.31
CA ILE A 665 22.55 -5.41 -19.97
C ILE A 665 23.15 -4.63 -21.16
N GLU A 666 22.82 -5.04 -22.39
CA GLU A 666 23.19 -4.35 -23.61
C GLU A 666 22.62 -2.92 -23.67
N ASP A 667 21.31 -2.75 -23.39
CA ASP A 667 20.67 -1.43 -23.35
C ASP A 667 21.34 -0.51 -22.30
N MET A 668 21.73 -1.07 -21.15
CA MET A 668 22.37 -0.30 -20.07
C MET A 668 23.80 0.09 -20.43
N ASP A 669 24.57 -0.81 -21.04
CA ASP A 669 25.92 -0.52 -21.50
C ASP A 669 25.92 0.57 -22.57
N GLU A 670 25.03 0.50 -23.56
CA GLU A 670 24.87 1.55 -24.58
C GLU A 670 24.50 2.91 -23.94
N TYR A 671 23.53 2.92 -23.02
CA TYR A 671 23.14 4.13 -22.29
C TYR A 671 24.32 4.74 -21.51
N ILE A 672 25.10 3.91 -20.82
CA ILE A 672 26.28 4.36 -20.07
C ILE A 672 27.38 4.89 -21.00
N GLN A 673 27.59 4.26 -22.16
CA GLN A 673 28.56 4.73 -23.14
C GLN A 673 28.19 6.09 -23.74
N VAL A 674 26.92 6.28 -24.11
CA VAL A 674 26.41 7.58 -24.58
C VAL A 674 26.55 8.65 -23.50
N LYS A 675 26.21 8.33 -22.24
CA LYS A 675 26.35 9.24 -21.11
C LYS A 675 27.80 9.59 -20.74
N ARG A 676 28.78 8.74 -21.07
CA ARG A 676 30.22 9.04 -20.90
C ARG A 676 30.81 9.88 -22.03
N ALA A 677 30.17 9.90 -23.19
CA ALA A 677 30.63 10.61 -24.38
C ALA A 677 30.08 12.03 -24.50
N GLY A 678 29.00 12.36 -23.79
CA GLY A 678 28.46 13.71 -23.60
C GLY A 678 28.83 14.26 -22.24
#